data_AF-C4XIF9-F1
#
_entry.id   AF-C4XIF9-F1
#
_cell.length_a   1.000
_cell.length_b   1.000
_cell.length_c   1.000
_cell.angle_alpha   90.00
_cell.angle_beta   90.00
_cell.angle_gamma   90.00
#
_symmetry.space_group_name_H-M   'P 1'
#
loop_
_entity.id
_entity.type
_entity.pdbx_description
1 polymer ?
#
loop_
_entity_poly.entity_id
_entity_poly.type
_entity_poly.pdbx_seq_one_letter_code
_entity_poly.pdbx_strand_id
1 'polypeptide(L)'
;MSCSYPAISIVPSEFLRIVWKDFAQKAIQNICTLNSNATYNFELPTELNLIDSTVKSLIAKGSNVYFQVGLQSHKSGPHKRGKEVTTVAIPGFWDDTDILGPGHKQQRLPKDQDAALELIFDFPLHPTLIVHSGGGLYPFWLFKNPWVFTSDADREAAKDLSKQFQTALHDRGRRRGYELDSTSNLDRLLRIPGSVNFKMPETPRPVHVLYFDPNKRYTLDEIKDHLPAKAIAVVAPPAQKGTSIPSGERKYPPADLNKIVQGCAWMRHIRDDATALTEPEWYAGISILSRCQAGRSITHQWSKPYQGYKQEETDKKFDDALNNAGPRTCENIRQSCGGEAYCSKCSSWGKVKSPAILGKSQAFIKEYVADSLPGAPVSQGIVIPEGYVVSLEHGVERIEMRGKGDAKFEVRTKILITPLVISKRLVDVNNGEESIEIAWLRDEVWKPRIESRSTIFNAREIMSVAGQGLPVNSNTASLVVAYLADFEQANRDIIPVVSVTSVLGWQKGMKTFLWGKQVLASPGSNNHVVFKAQEDGDDQIASGFYSKGSYQAWVKIINSLYDHERSIMMVYASFISPFLKIIEANNFVVDLAFSSSKGKSIALRCSASAWGDPSGTGNTVFFTWKTSEAWIGQTATLVTDHPLILDETKLAGTAGKKGEAASKVSSTIYQVSSGQDKRRGSLKGTRRTGTWRLVLLSTGEQRAVDFCKEDGGAHARVLSLWGMPFSGDNLADYVNNVELTVKENFGHAGPKVVKFILANQRDWPLWRETYLELRRHYTKLAGGNNIAARLNDQLAVLNTVIPLVHAALPELKPKRPIREYLDAIWNTVSKNAMEADRATVALRHVYDWSVANRDKFFDGKSQDSNQHYVPSMGWAGRWDNGKWSEIAYLKPQLTKIIEESVGEPDAIIRTWADRDWLYKDRQGRNQRQLTIRGQKAWVYCLKKATIETELGIKFDDDATWNTKNFKPTF
;
A
#
# COMPACT_ATOMS: atom_id res chain seq x y z
N MET A 1 -37.39 15.88 16.83
CA MET A 1 -38.34 16.09 15.70
C MET A 1 -39.59 15.27 16.00
N SER A 2 -40.73 15.87 16.35
CA SER A 2 -41.97 15.12 16.56
C SER A 2 -42.61 14.79 15.21
N CYS A 3 -42.14 13.74 14.56
CA CYS A 3 -42.77 13.21 13.35
C CYS A 3 -43.61 11.98 13.73
N SER A 4 -44.93 12.16 13.85
CA SER A 4 -45.87 11.06 13.89
C SER A 4 -45.88 10.38 12.52
N TYR A 5 -45.07 9.34 12.33
CA TYR A 5 -45.13 8.52 11.11
C TYR A 5 -46.43 7.70 11.13
N PRO A 6 -47.32 7.83 10.13
CA PRO A 6 -48.50 6.97 10.04
C PRO A 6 -48.06 5.52 9.84
N ALA A 7 -48.66 4.59 10.58
CA ALA A 7 -48.35 3.17 10.50
C ALA A 7 -48.55 2.64 9.07
N ILE A 8 -47.50 2.06 8.48
CA ILE A 8 -47.57 1.42 7.16
C ILE A 8 -48.02 -0.03 7.38
N SER A 9 -49.26 -0.32 6.98
CA SER A 9 -49.83 -1.66 7.06
C SER A 9 -49.28 -2.53 5.92
N ILE A 10 -48.31 -3.39 6.23
CA ILE A 10 -47.68 -4.32 5.29
C ILE A 10 -47.96 -5.75 5.76
N VAL A 11 -48.40 -6.62 4.84
CA VAL A 11 -48.59 -8.05 5.13
C VAL A 11 -47.24 -8.80 5.20
N PRO A 12 -47.15 -9.93 5.94
CA PRO A 12 -45.90 -10.67 6.11
C PRO A 12 -45.13 -10.97 4.81
N SER A 13 -45.82 -11.39 3.76
CA SER A 13 -45.22 -11.72 2.47
C SER A 13 -44.62 -10.49 1.78
N GLU A 14 -45.33 -9.36 1.75
CA GLU A 14 -44.85 -8.11 1.18
C GLU A 14 -43.63 -7.57 1.93
N PHE A 15 -43.64 -7.64 3.26
CA PHE A 15 -42.48 -7.32 4.08
C PHE A 15 -41.26 -8.16 3.69
N LEU A 16 -41.43 -9.48 3.51
CA LEU A 16 -40.34 -10.35 3.10
C LEU A 16 -39.89 -10.09 1.65
N ARG A 17 -40.76 -9.64 0.74
CA ARG A 17 -40.35 -9.18 -0.61
C ARG A 17 -39.46 -7.94 -0.53
N ILE A 18 -39.76 -7.02 0.39
CA ILE A 18 -38.92 -5.85 0.63
C ILE A 18 -37.57 -6.30 1.19
N VAL A 19 -37.57 -7.09 2.26
CA VAL A 19 -36.33 -7.53 2.92
C VAL A 19 -35.43 -8.34 1.96
N TRP A 20 -36.00 -9.27 1.19
CA TRP A 20 -35.29 -10.17 0.27
C TRP A 20 -35.36 -9.74 -1.20
N LYS A 21 -35.45 -8.44 -1.45
CA LYS A 21 -35.45 -7.90 -2.82
C LYS A 21 -34.28 -8.48 -3.63
N ASP A 22 -34.57 -8.93 -4.84
CA ASP A 22 -33.60 -9.48 -5.80
C ASP A 22 -32.91 -10.80 -5.34
N PHE A 23 -33.42 -11.47 -4.30
CA PHE A 23 -32.96 -12.81 -3.93
C PHE A 23 -33.57 -13.88 -4.84
N ALA A 24 -32.72 -14.59 -5.60
CA ALA A 24 -33.14 -15.56 -6.61
C ALA A 24 -32.83 -17.03 -6.25
N GLN A 25 -32.08 -17.30 -5.18
CA GLN A 25 -31.65 -18.66 -4.83
C GLN A 25 -32.71 -19.40 -4.00
N LYS A 26 -32.66 -20.74 -3.96
CA LYS A 26 -33.50 -21.53 -3.04
C LYS A 26 -32.93 -21.47 -1.63
N ALA A 27 -33.72 -20.99 -0.69
CA ALA A 27 -33.40 -21.07 0.74
C ALA A 27 -34.68 -21.07 1.60
N ILE A 28 -34.57 -21.40 2.88
CA ILE A 28 -35.72 -21.59 3.77
C ILE A 28 -35.90 -20.38 4.69
N GLN A 29 -37.08 -19.75 4.64
CA GLN A 29 -37.56 -18.78 5.61
C GLN A 29 -38.34 -19.50 6.71
N ASN A 30 -37.91 -19.30 7.96
CA ASN A 30 -38.60 -19.86 9.13
C ASN A 30 -39.54 -18.83 9.74
N ILE A 31 -40.76 -19.27 10.04
CA ILE A 31 -41.73 -18.58 10.91
C ILE A 31 -41.89 -19.39 12.19
N CYS A 32 -41.62 -18.77 13.33
CA CYS A 32 -41.57 -19.42 14.64
C CYS A 32 -42.63 -18.86 15.57
N THR A 33 -43.15 -19.69 16.46
CA THR A 33 -44.10 -19.29 17.51
C THR A 33 -43.46 -19.41 18.89
N LEU A 34 -43.71 -18.45 19.77
CA LEU A 34 -43.22 -18.53 21.15
C LEU A 34 -44.06 -19.51 21.99
N ASN A 35 -45.39 -19.43 21.88
CA ASN A 35 -46.33 -20.15 22.74
C ASN A 35 -46.30 -21.67 22.51
N SER A 36 -46.29 -22.12 21.25
CA SER A 36 -46.29 -23.55 20.88
C SER A 36 -44.90 -24.11 20.55
N ASN A 37 -43.85 -23.27 20.59
CA ASN A 37 -42.50 -23.59 20.14
C ASN A 37 -42.47 -24.34 18.79
N ALA A 38 -43.37 -23.95 17.88
CA ALA A 38 -43.51 -24.53 16.55
C ALA A 38 -42.79 -23.68 15.50
N THR A 39 -42.22 -24.36 14.51
CA THR A 39 -41.53 -23.76 13.35
C THR A 39 -42.25 -24.18 12.06
N TYR A 40 -42.58 -23.18 11.24
CA TYR A 40 -43.13 -23.34 9.90
C TYR A 40 -42.05 -22.94 8.89
N ASN A 41 -41.71 -23.84 7.98
CA ASN A 41 -40.62 -23.66 7.01
C ASN A 41 -41.21 -23.35 5.63
N PHE A 42 -40.79 -22.24 5.02
CA PHE A 42 -41.21 -21.82 3.68
C PHE A 42 -39.98 -21.70 2.76
N GLU A 43 -40.03 -22.28 1.57
CA GLU A 43 -39.00 -22.13 0.55
C GLU A 43 -39.17 -20.78 -0.17
N LEU A 44 -38.13 -19.95 -0.20
CA LEU A 44 -38.13 -18.71 -0.96
C LEU A 44 -37.47 -18.92 -2.33
N PRO A 45 -37.93 -18.20 -3.37
CA PRO A 45 -39.06 -17.27 -3.36
C PRO A 45 -40.45 -17.94 -3.57
N THR A 46 -40.51 -19.27 -3.73
CA THR A 46 -41.67 -20.03 -4.25
C THR A 46 -42.88 -20.08 -3.31
N GLU A 47 -42.67 -20.20 -2.00
CA GLU A 47 -43.73 -20.39 -0.98
C GLU A 47 -44.08 -19.10 -0.22
N LEU A 48 -43.59 -17.93 -0.68
CA LEU A 48 -43.73 -16.66 0.04
C LEU A 48 -45.20 -16.29 0.34
N ASN A 49 -46.11 -16.57 -0.59
CA ASN A 49 -47.53 -16.24 -0.45
C ASN A 49 -48.26 -17.12 0.58
N LEU A 50 -47.69 -18.28 0.96
CA LEU A 50 -48.26 -19.17 1.99
C LEU A 50 -48.00 -18.65 3.41
N ILE A 51 -47.11 -17.68 3.56
CA ILE A 51 -46.75 -17.10 4.85
C ILE A 51 -47.92 -16.31 5.44
N ASP A 52 -48.64 -15.54 4.63
CA ASP A 52 -49.73 -14.67 5.10
C ASP A 52 -50.87 -15.47 5.74
N SER A 53 -51.31 -16.54 5.08
CA SER A 53 -52.38 -17.41 5.59
C SER A 53 -51.94 -18.12 6.87
N THR A 54 -50.67 -18.54 6.95
CA THR A 54 -50.09 -19.16 8.14
C THR A 54 -50.03 -18.19 9.31
N VAL A 55 -49.48 -16.98 9.10
CA VAL A 55 -49.39 -15.94 10.12
C VAL A 55 -50.79 -15.55 10.61
N LYS A 56 -51.76 -15.38 9.70
CA LYS A 56 -53.16 -15.10 10.06
C LYS A 56 -53.77 -16.20 10.94
N SER A 57 -53.55 -17.47 10.61
CA SER A 57 -53.99 -18.61 11.43
C SER A 57 -53.36 -18.60 12.83
N LEU A 58 -52.08 -18.25 12.92
CA LEU A 58 -51.36 -18.18 14.20
C LEU A 58 -51.83 -17.03 15.09
N ILE A 59 -52.13 -15.86 14.50
CA ILE A 59 -52.70 -14.72 15.22
C ILE A 59 -54.07 -15.09 15.79
N ALA A 60 -54.92 -15.78 15.02
CA ALA A 60 -56.23 -16.25 15.49
C ALA A 60 -56.13 -17.20 16.70
N LYS A 61 -55.00 -17.87 16.88
CA LYS A 61 -54.68 -18.73 18.03
C LYS A 61 -53.98 -17.97 19.19
N GLY A 62 -53.89 -16.65 19.11
CA GLY A 62 -53.20 -15.82 20.13
C GLY A 62 -51.69 -16.06 20.21
N SER A 63 -51.06 -16.56 19.14
CA SER A 63 -49.64 -16.90 19.16
C SER A 63 -48.75 -15.69 18.85
N ASN A 64 -47.66 -15.52 19.60
CA ASN A 64 -46.61 -14.56 19.24
C ASN A 64 -45.79 -15.12 18.08
N VAL A 65 -45.78 -14.41 16.95
CA VAL A 65 -45.17 -14.87 15.69
C VAL A 65 -43.87 -14.13 15.40
N TYR A 66 -42.84 -14.89 15.03
CA TYR A 66 -41.50 -14.40 14.72
C TYR A 66 -41.05 -14.94 13.37
N PHE A 67 -40.18 -14.20 12.68
CA PHE A 67 -39.43 -14.69 11.53
C PHE A 67 -37.95 -14.72 11.86
N GLN A 68 -37.23 -15.64 11.22
CA GLN A 68 -35.77 -15.72 11.31
C GLN A 68 -35.14 -14.79 10.27
N VAL A 69 -34.28 -13.87 10.73
CA VAL A 69 -33.73 -12.82 9.84
C VAL A 69 -32.82 -13.40 8.76
N GLY A 70 -32.00 -14.41 9.06
CA GLY A 70 -31.20 -15.11 8.07
C GLY A 70 -31.93 -16.33 7.46
N LEU A 71 -31.83 -16.51 6.14
CA LEU A 71 -32.39 -17.70 5.45
C LEU A 71 -31.57 -18.93 5.76
N GLN A 72 -32.20 -20.11 5.79
CA GLN A 72 -31.57 -21.37 6.18
C GLN A 72 -31.34 -22.29 4.98
N SER A 73 -30.31 -23.14 5.06
CA SER A 73 -29.96 -24.10 4.00
C SER A 73 -30.97 -25.23 3.84
N HIS A 74 -31.75 -25.54 4.87
CA HIS A 74 -32.70 -26.64 4.88
C HIS A 74 -33.84 -26.42 5.88
N LYS A 75 -34.93 -27.18 5.74
CA LYS A 75 -36.08 -27.17 6.64
C LYS A 75 -35.64 -27.70 8.00
N SER A 76 -35.72 -26.87 9.05
CA SER A 76 -35.25 -27.23 10.39
C SER A 76 -36.14 -28.28 11.08
N GLY A 77 -37.40 -28.40 10.67
CA GLY A 77 -38.41 -29.31 11.26
C GLY A 77 -39.37 -28.60 12.23
N PRO A 78 -40.51 -29.23 12.58
CA PRO A 78 -41.68 -28.56 13.16
C PRO A 78 -41.50 -27.95 14.56
N HIS A 79 -40.41 -28.27 15.27
CA HIS A 79 -40.11 -27.73 16.62
C HIS A 79 -38.64 -27.33 16.78
N LYS A 80 -37.92 -27.15 15.67
CA LYS A 80 -36.51 -26.79 15.65
C LYS A 80 -36.34 -25.50 14.87
N ARG A 81 -35.48 -24.63 15.37
CA ARG A 81 -35.14 -23.35 14.73
C ARG A 81 -33.85 -23.55 13.93
N GLY A 82 -33.67 -22.78 12.86
CA GLY A 82 -32.39 -22.71 12.17
C GLY A 82 -31.32 -22.14 13.10
N LYS A 83 -30.08 -22.58 12.94
CA LYS A 83 -28.93 -22.10 13.72
C LYS A 83 -28.07 -21.17 12.87
N GLU A 84 -27.17 -20.41 13.48
CA GLU A 84 -26.19 -19.59 12.74
C GLU A 84 -25.44 -20.42 11.68
N VAL A 85 -25.00 -21.64 12.03
CA VAL A 85 -24.28 -22.56 11.14
C VAL A 85 -25.10 -23.07 9.95
N THR A 86 -26.42 -22.91 9.97
CA THR A 86 -27.31 -23.29 8.86
C THR A 86 -27.81 -22.09 8.05
N THR A 87 -27.41 -20.87 8.42
CA THR A 87 -27.82 -19.63 7.73
C THR A 87 -27.08 -19.45 6.39
N VAL A 88 -27.74 -19.26 5.26
CA VAL A 88 -27.11 -19.16 3.94
C VAL A 88 -27.13 -17.77 3.34
N ALA A 89 -27.95 -16.87 3.87
CA ALA A 89 -27.98 -15.48 3.44
C ALA A 89 -28.52 -14.57 4.53
N ILE A 90 -28.14 -13.30 4.48
CA ILE A 90 -28.75 -12.21 5.27
C ILE A 90 -29.16 -11.04 4.36
N PRO A 91 -30.24 -10.31 4.69
CA PRO A 91 -30.76 -9.25 3.84
C PRO A 91 -30.13 -7.88 4.09
N GLY A 92 -29.42 -7.73 5.21
CA GLY A 92 -28.88 -6.48 5.74
C GLY A 92 -28.49 -6.64 7.20
N PHE A 93 -28.18 -5.53 7.87
CA PHE A 93 -28.01 -5.51 9.32
C PHE A 93 -29.26 -4.97 10.01
N TRP A 94 -29.44 -5.35 11.28
CA TRP A 94 -30.60 -4.98 12.09
C TRP A 94 -30.17 -4.69 13.53
N ASP A 95 -31.10 -4.14 14.32
CA ASP A 95 -30.98 -4.04 15.78
C ASP A 95 -32.32 -4.33 16.47
N ASP A 96 -32.29 -4.53 17.78
CA ASP A 96 -33.46 -4.74 18.66
C ASP A 96 -33.45 -3.64 19.73
N THR A 97 -33.98 -2.47 19.38
CA THR A 97 -33.97 -1.28 20.23
C THR A 97 -35.24 -1.26 21.10
N ASP A 98 -35.16 -1.87 22.28
CA ASP A 98 -36.25 -1.89 23.27
C ASP A 98 -36.58 -0.48 23.78
N ILE A 99 -37.87 -0.19 23.99
CA ILE A 99 -38.34 1.06 24.60
C ILE A 99 -38.75 0.77 26.05
N LEU A 100 -38.44 1.70 26.96
CA LEU A 100 -38.82 1.61 28.36
C LEU A 100 -40.34 1.46 28.48
N GLY A 101 -40.77 0.38 29.13
CA GLY A 101 -42.18 0.09 29.28
C GLY A 101 -42.41 -1.19 30.08
N PRO A 102 -43.69 -1.49 30.41
CA PRO A 102 -44.02 -2.67 31.19
C PRO A 102 -43.60 -3.92 30.38
N GLY A 103 -42.82 -4.81 31.01
CA GLY A 103 -42.29 -6.03 30.40
C GLY A 103 -40.78 -6.09 30.19
N HIS A 104 -40.04 -4.98 30.39
CA HIS A 104 -38.57 -4.96 30.34
C HIS A 104 -37.98 -4.88 31.76
N LYS A 105 -37.03 -5.78 32.08
CA LYS A 105 -36.31 -5.75 33.37
C LYS A 105 -35.23 -4.67 33.42
N GLN A 106 -34.73 -4.26 32.25
CA GLN A 106 -33.75 -3.19 32.09
C GLN A 106 -34.43 -1.82 32.22
N GLN A 107 -33.87 -0.96 33.07
CA GLN A 107 -34.40 0.38 33.34
C GLN A 107 -33.68 1.46 32.51
N ARG A 108 -32.50 1.16 31.99
CA ARG A 108 -31.69 2.06 31.15
C ARG A 108 -32.05 1.91 29.67
N LEU A 109 -33.28 2.26 29.28
CA LEU A 109 -33.77 2.18 27.90
C LEU A 109 -34.25 3.56 27.41
N PRO A 110 -34.35 3.78 26.08
CA PRO A 110 -35.09 4.92 25.53
C PRO A 110 -36.47 5.07 26.19
N LYS A 111 -36.77 6.27 26.69
CA LYS A 111 -37.98 6.53 27.49
C LYS A 111 -39.29 6.41 26.68
N ASP A 112 -39.21 6.62 25.37
CA ASP A 112 -40.33 6.62 24.43
C ASP A 112 -39.84 6.30 23.01
N GLN A 113 -40.78 6.22 22.07
CA GLN A 113 -40.49 5.94 20.66
C GLN A 113 -39.62 7.03 20.03
N ASP A 114 -39.83 8.30 20.37
CA ASP A 114 -39.08 9.42 19.79
C ASP A 114 -37.60 9.35 20.20
N ALA A 115 -37.30 9.05 21.47
CA ALA A 115 -35.93 8.83 21.93
C ALA A 115 -35.25 7.65 21.22
N ALA A 116 -35.99 6.58 20.92
CA ALA A 116 -35.47 5.45 20.16
C ALA A 116 -35.21 5.83 18.68
N LEU A 117 -36.11 6.59 18.04
CA LEU A 117 -35.91 7.10 16.68
C LEU A 117 -34.73 8.08 16.61
N GLU A 118 -34.56 8.97 17.59
CA GLU A 118 -33.41 9.87 17.66
C GLU A 118 -32.10 9.11 17.74
N LEU A 119 -32.03 8.01 18.50
CA LEU A 119 -30.84 7.14 18.52
C LEU A 119 -30.59 6.50 17.14
N ILE A 120 -31.63 5.98 16.50
CA ILE A 120 -31.53 5.26 15.23
C ILE A 120 -31.10 6.20 14.10
N PHE A 121 -31.69 7.39 14.00
CA PHE A 121 -31.39 8.37 12.95
C PHE A 121 -30.12 9.18 13.21
N ASP A 122 -29.59 9.17 14.43
CA ASP A 122 -28.24 9.67 14.74
C ASP A 122 -27.12 8.74 14.23
N PHE A 123 -27.47 7.54 13.76
CA PHE A 123 -26.51 6.69 13.07
C PHE A 123 -26.17 7.26 11.69
N PRO A 124 -24.88 7.28 11.26
CA PRO A 124 -24.46 7.93 10.01
C PRO A 124 -25.15 7.38 8.76
N LEU A 125 -25.58 6.12 8.82
CA LEU A 125 -26.42 5.52 7.79
C LEU A 125 -27.86 5.53 8.28
N HIS A 126 -28.75 6.12 7.51
CA HIS A 126 -30.18 6.07 7.82
C HIS A 126 -30.71 4.64 7.63
N PRO A 127 -31.66 4.17 8.44
CA PRO A 127 -32.27 2.86 8.24
C PRO A 127 -33.00 2.80 6.89
N THR A 128 -33.06 1.63 6.27
CA THR A 128 -33.93 1.36 5.12
C THR A 128 -35.39 1.26 5.55
N LEU A 129 -35.64 0.54 6.65
CA LEU A 129 -36.97 0.43 7.25
C LEU A 129 -36.87 0.25 8.77
N ILE A 130 -37.94 0.59 9.48
CA ILE A 130 -38.07 0.38 10.93
C ILE A 130 -39.40 -0.33 11.21
N VAL A 131 -39.36 -1.45 11.93
CA VAL A 131 -40.54 -2.17 12.41
C VAL A 131 -40.81 -1.84 13.87
N HIS A 132 -42.04 -1.49 14.23
CA HIS A 132 -42.47 -1.41 15.63
C HIS A 132 -43.01 -2.77 16.08
N SER A 133 -42.36 -3.37 17.08
CA SER A 133 -42.69 -4.71 17.59
C SER A 133 -43.84 -4.75 18.61
N GLY A 134 -44.34 -3.58 18.98
CA GLY A 134 -45.23 -3.38 20.12
C GLY A 134 -44.49 -3.07 21.42
N GLY A 135 -43.19 -3.37 21.55
CA GLY A 135 -42.39 -3.03 22.75
C GLY A 135 -41.06 -2.34 22.47
N GLY A 136 -40.70 -2.15 21.20
CA GLY A 136 -39.42 -1.64 20.76
C GLY A 136 -39.36 -1.55 19.24
N LEU A 137 -38.26 -1.00 18.72
CA LEU A 137 -38.02 -0.75 17.30
C LEU A 137 -37.00 -1.72 16.73
N TYR A 138 -37.29 -2.29 15.56
CA TYR A 138 -36.35 -3.08 14.78
C TYR A 138 -35.95 -2.29 13.52
N PRO A 139 -34.89 -1.48 13.58
CA PRO A 139 -34.34 -0.86 12.39
C PRO A 139 -33.60 -1.88 11.53
N PHE A 140 -33.69 -1.75 10.21
CA PHE A 140 -32.97 -2.55 9.23
C PHE A 140 -32.21 -1.64 8.25
N TRP A 141 -30.95 -1.96 8.01
CA TRP A 141 -30.10 -1.41 6.95
C TRP A 141 -29.89 -2.49 5.89
N LEU A 142 -30.79 -2.52 4.91
CA LEU A 142 -30.84 -3.53 3.88
C LEU A 142 -29.74 -3.33 2.84
N PHE A 143 -29.21 -4.43 2.34
CA PHE A 143 -28.21 -4.39 1.27
C PHE A 143 -28.86 -4.10 -0.09
N LYS A 144 -28.06 -3.55 -1.01
CA LYS A 144 -28.43 -3.43 -2.43
C LYS A 144 -28.67 -4.83 -3.03
N ASN A 145 -27.82 -5.79 -2.69
CA ASN A 145 -28.00 -7.21 -2.98
C ASN A 145 -27.85 -7.99 -1.65
N PRO A 146 -28.78 -8.91 -1.30
CA PRO A 146 -28.63 -9.74 -0.11
C PRO A 146 -27.29 -10.47 -0.09
N TRP A 147 -26.67 -10.57 1.08
CA TRP A 147 -25.38 -11.24 1.22
C TRP A 147 -25.61 -12.74 1.30
N VAL A 148 -25.31 -13.45 0.22
CA VAL A 148 -25.38 -14.91 0.15
C VAL A 148 -24.02 -15.50 0.48
N PHE A 149 -23.99 -16.43 1.43
CA PHE A 149 -22.75 -17.03 1.92
C PHE A 149 -22.30 -18.18 1.02
N THR A 150 -21.09 -18.07 0.52
CA THR A 150 -20.45 -19.10 -0.32
C THR A 150 -19.56 -20.05 0.48
N SER A 151 -19.25 -19.71 1.74
CA SER A 151 -18.43 -20.50 2.65
C SER A 151 -18.72 -20.17 4.11
N ASP A 152 -18.23 -20.99 5.05
CA ASP A 152 -18.32 -20.68 6.48
C ASP A 152 -17.47 -19.47 6.88
N ALA A 153 -16.40 -19.17 6.15
CA ALA A 153 -15.61 -17.95 6.36
C ALA A 153 -16.41 -16.68 6.01
N ASP A 154 -17.20 -16.74 4.93
CA ASP A 154 -18.08 -15.65 4.49
C ASP A 154 -19.19 -15.39 5.52
N ARG A 155 -19.76 -16.47 6.07
CA ARG A 155 -20.71 -16.42 7.19
C ARG A 155 -20.10 -15.81 8.45
N GLU A 156 -18.89 -16.21 8.84
CA GLU A 156 -18.22 -15.65 10.02
C GLU A 156 -17.88 -14.17 9.81
N ALA A 157 -17.46 -13.78 8.61
CA ALA A 157 -17.25 -12.37 8.25
C ALA A 157 -18.54 -11.54 8.37
N ALA A 158 -19.68 -12.07 7.92
CA ALA A 158 -20.97 -11.42 8.07
C ALA A 158 -21.40 -11.28 9.55
N LYS A 159 -21.14 -12.31 10.36
CA LYS A 159 -21.39 -12.30 11.81
C LYS A 159 -20.55 -11.25 12.53
N ASP A 160 -19.25 -11.19 12.23
CA ASP A 160 -18.34 -10.20 12.80
C ASP A 160 -18.74 -8.78 12.42
N LEU A 161 -19.18 -8.57 11.18
CA LEU A 161 -19.63 -7.26 10.72
C LEU A 161 -20.97 -6.86 11.34
N SER A 162 -21.91 -7.80 11.51
CA SER A 162 -23.17 -7.58 12.25
C SER A 162 -22.90 -7.15 13.69
N LYS A 163 -21.95 -7.81 14.37
CA LYS A 163 -21.54 -7.46 15.74
C LYS A 163 -20.93 -6.07 15.81
N GLN A 164 -20.03 -5.73 14.88
CA GLN A 164 -19.42 -4.40 14.80
C GLN A 164 -20.47 -3.31 14.55
N PHE A 165 -21.41 -3.58 13.65
CA PHE A 165 -22.50 -2.66 13.32
C PHE A 165 -23.37 -2.35 14.53
N GLN A 166 -23.88 -3.37 15.22
CA GLN A 166 -24.69 -3.17 16.43
C GLN A 166 -23.88 -2.53 17.55
N THR A 167 -22.60 -2.89 17.71
CA THR A 167 -21.73 -2.25 18.72
C THR A 167 -21.64 -0.75 18.50
N ALA A 168 -21.48 -0.30 17.24
CA ALA A 168 -21.42 1.12 16.91
C ALA A 168 -22.73 1.86 17.23
N LEU A 169 -23.89 1.24 17.02
CA LEU A 169 -25.19 1.81 17.41
C LEU A 169 -25.33 1.84 18.94
N HIS A 170 -24.97 0.76 19.63
CA HIS A 170 -25.05 0.63 21.08
C HIS A 170 -24.08 1.58 21.80
N ASP A 171 -22.92 1.88 21.22
CA ASP A 171 -22.01 2.92 21.73
C ASP A 171 -22.66 4.30 21.77
N ARG A 172 -23.44 4.63 20.73
CA ARG A 172 -24.24 5.87 20.71
C ARG A 172 -25.36 5.82 21.74
N GLY A 173 -25.97 4.65 21.96
CA GLY A 173 -26.94 4.41 23.03
C GLY A 173 -26.33 4.62 24.43
N ARG A 174 -25.14 4.07 24.68
CA ARG A 174 -24.40 4.22 25.95
C ARG A 174 -24.09 5.67 26.27
N ARG A 175 -23.73 6.48 25.26
CA ARG A 175 -23.53 7.94 25.42
C ARG A 175 -24.80 8.69 25.84
N ARG A 176 -25.98 8.13 25.54
CA ARG A 176 -27.29 8.63 25.98
C ARG A 176 -27.79 7.98 27.27
N GLY A 177 -26.95 7.15 27.92
CA GLY A 177 -27.29 6.44 29.16
C GLY A 177 -28.10 5.16 28.96
N TYR A 178 -28.23 4.65 27.72
CA TYR A 178 -28.99 3.43 27.41
C TYR A 178 -28.12 2.17 27.44
N GLU A 179 -28.73 1.05 27.80
CA GLU A 179 -28.16 -0.29 27.82
C GLU A 179 -29.04 -1.22 26.97
N LEU A 180 -28.65 -1.39 25.71
CA LEU A 180 -29.36 -2.21 24.72
C LEU A 180 -28.74 -3.61 24.66
N ASP A 181 -29.58 -4.63 24.43
CA ASP A 181 -29.15 -6.02 24.32
C ASP A 181 -28.58 -6.32 22.92
N SER A 182 -27.48 -7.09 22.86
CA SER A 182 -26.90 -7.52 21.58
C SER A 182 -27.74 -8.59 20.90
N THR A 183 -28.03 -8.36 19.62
CA THR A 183 -28.90 -9.21 18.78
C THR A 183 -28.26 -9.54 17.43
N SER A 184 -26.93 -9.47 17.36
CA SER A 184 -26.14 -9.54 16.12
C SER A 184 -26.03 -10.95 15.52
N ASN A 185 -26.56 -11.96 16.22
CA ASN A 185 -26.48 -13.36 15.81
C ASN A 185 -27.28 -13.62 14.53
N LEU A 186 -26.70 -14.31 13.54
CA LEU A 186 -27.29 -14.42 12.20
C LEU A 186 -28.63 -15.19 12.15
N ASP A 187 -28.91 -15.99 13.17
CA ASP A 187 -30.16 -16.73 13.36
C ASP A 187 -31.20 -15.98 14.22
N ARG A 188 -31.08 -14.65 14.34
CA ARG A 188 -31.99 -13.84 15.16
C ARG A 188 -33.45 -14.02 14.75
N LEU A 189 -34.32 -14.11 15.75
CA LEU A 189 -35.76 -14.07 15.60
C LEU A 189 -36.29 -12.68 15.94
N LEU A 190 -37.03 -12.08 15.02
CA LEU A 190 -37.73 -10.82 15.21
C LEU A 190 -39.21 -11.02 14.91
N ARG A 191 -40.08 -10.20 15.51
CA ARG A 191 -41.51 -10.25 15.20
C ARG A 191 -41.73 -9.79 13.76
N ILE A 192 -42.63 -10.46 13.05
CA ILE A 192 -42.92 -10.14 11.64
C ILE A 192 -44.04 -9.08 11.55
N PRO A 193 -43.89 -8.04 10.70
CA PRO A 193 -44.98 -7.12 10.38
C PRO A 193 -46.24 -7.84 9.91
N GLY A 194 -47.40 -7.29 10.29
CA GLY A 194 -48.71 -7.93 10.07
C GLY A 194 -49.08 -8.98 11.13
N SER A 195 -48.23 -9.19 12.15
CA SER A 195 -48.53 -10.00 13.33
C SER A 195 -48.92 -9.16 14.55
N VAL A 196 -49.24 -9.83 15.66
CA VAL A 196 -49.63 -9.20 16.93
C VAL A 196 -48.73 -9.70 18.05
N ASN A 197 -48.26 -8.77 18.88
CA ASN A 197 -47.51 -9.04 20.09
C ASN A 197 -48.48 -9.26 21.26
N PHE A 198 -48.59 -10.52 21.69
CA PHE A 198 -49.46 -10.99 22.78
C PHE A 198 -48.69 -11.18 24.10
N LYS A 199 -47.51 -10.57 24.29
CA LYS A 199 -46.80 -10.62 25.58
C LYS A 199 -47.65 -10.06 26.73
N MET A 200 -48.58 -9.15 26.44
CA MET A 200 -49.61 -8.69 27.36
C MET A 200 -50.98 -9.02 26.77
N PRO A 201 -51.60 -10.14 27.20
CA PRO A 201 -52.88 -10.58 26.65
C PRO A 201 -53.99 -9.53 26.77
N GLU A 202 -53.97 -8.74 27.85
CA GLU A 202 -54.92 -7.66 28.13
C GLU A 202 -54.80 -6.47 27.17
N THR A 203 -53.62 -6.30 26.52
CA THR A 203 -53.33 -5.20 25.59
C THR A 203 -52.48 -5.68 24.41
N PRO A 204 -53.05 -6.47 23.48
CA PRO A 204 -52.33 -6.94 22.30
C PRO A 204 -51.88 -5.77 21.41
N ARG A 205 -50.62 -5.79 20.96
CA ARG A 205 -50.04 -4.66 20.21
C ARG A 205 -49.69 -5.07 18.78
N PRO A 206 -50.14 -4.33 17.75
CA PRO A 206 -49.85 -4.68 16.36
C PRO A 206 -48.38 -4.48 16.02
N VAL A 207 -47.81 -5.42 15.28
CA VAL A 207 -46.46 -5.32 14.71
C VAL A 207 -46.57 -4.74 13.30
N HIS A 208 -45.98 -3.58 13.07
CA HIS A 208 -46.16 -2.82 11.83
C HIS A 208 -44.89 -2.07 11.44
N VAL A 209 -44.80 -1.62 10.19
CA VAL A 209 -43.68 -0.82 9.70
C VAL A 209 -43.95 0.66 10.02
N LEU A 210 -43.02 1.31 10.71
CA LEU A 210 -43.09 2.75 11.03
C LEU A 210 -42.44 3.62 9.97
N TYR A 211 -41.37 3.13 9.37
CA TYR A 211 -40.56 3.88 8.42
C TYR A 211 -40.10 2.95 7.31
N PHE A 212 -40.12 3.42 6.07
CA PHE A 212 -39.55 2.73 4.92
C PHE A 212 -39.10 3.74 3.87
N ASP A 213 -37.82 3.69 3.49
CA ASP A 213 -37.24 4.41 2.36
C ASP A 213 -36.57 3.40 1.40
N PRO A 214 -37.20 3.09 0.25
CA PRO A 214 -36.67 2.10 -0.69
C PRO A 214 -35.36 2.51 -1.34
N ASN A 215 -34.99 3.79 -1.32
CA ASN A 215 -33.74 4.30 -1.90
C ASN A 215 -32.54 4.12 -0.97
N LYS A 216 -32.76 3.80 0.31
CA LYS A 216 -31.70 3.65 1.32
C LYS A 216 -31.28 2.20 1.44
N ARG A 217 -30.64 1.67 0.40
CA ARG A 217 -29.96 0.36 0.42
C ARG A 217 -28.47 0.53 0.25
N TYR A 218 -27.70 -0.32 0.91
CA TYR A 218 -26.26 -0.13 1.07
C TYR A 218 -25.43 -1.26 0.44
N THR A 219 -24.26 -0.94 -0.09
CA THR A 219 -23.21 -1.93 -0.32
C THR A 219 -22.50 -2.26 0.98
N LEU A 220 -21.78 -3.39 1.02
CA LEU A 220 -20.97 -3.73 2.20
C LEU A 220 -19.88 -2.68 2.48
N ASP A 221 -19.32 -2.07 1.44
CA ASP A 221 -18.29 -1.05 1.58
C ASP A 221 -18.87 0.26 2.14
N GLU A 222 -20.04 0.70 1.64
CA GLU A 222 -20.76 1.86 2.21
C GLU A 222 -21.04 1.67 3.70
N ILE A 223 -21.37 0.45 4.15
CA ILE A 223 -21.52 0.15 5.57
C ILE A 223 -20.18 0.22 6.31
N LYS A 224 -19.15 -0.46 5.81
CA LYS A 224 -17.82 -0.51 6.47
C LYS A 224 -17.19 0.87 6.62
N ASP A 225 -17.37 1.76 5.63
CA ASP A 225 -16.82 3.12 5.62
C ASP A 225 -17.39 4.01 6.75
N HIS A 226 -18.59 3.69 7.25
CA HIS A 226 -19.27 4.45 8.31
C HIS A 226 -19.21 3.76 9.68
N LEU A 227 -18.60 2.59 9.76
CA LEU A 227 -18.28 1.96 11.03
C LEU A 227 -16.96 2.52 11.56
N PRO A 228 -16.84 2.73 12.89
CA PRO A 228 -15.59 3.17 13.47
C PRO A 228 -14.49 2.18 13.11
N ALA A 229 -13.33 2.71 12.69
CA ALA A 229 -12.14 1.90 12.48
C ALA A 229 -11.92 1.02 13.71
N LYS A 230 -11.72 -0.28 13.49
CA LYS A 230 -11.66 -1.31 14.54
C LYS A 230 -10.64 -0.90 15.61
N ALA A 231 -11.09 -0.22 16.66
CA ALA A 231 -10.33 -0.12 17.89
C ALA A 231 -10.20 -1.55 18.39
N ILE A 232 -8.96 -2.01 18.62
CA ILE A 232 -8.71 -3.33 19.18
C ILE A 232 -9.19 -3.28 20.63
N ALA A 233 -10.49 -3.45 20.83
CA ALA A 233 -11.09 -3.77 22.10
C ALA A 233 -10.74 -5.22 22.38
N VAL A 234 -10.01 -5.46 23.48
CA VAL A 234 -9.76 -6.78 24.04
C VAL A 234 -11.11 -7.39 24.41
N VAL A 235 -11.69 -8.17 23.50
CA VAL A 235 -12.89 -8.97 23.77
C VAL A 235 -12.43 -10.37 24.14
N ALA A 236 -12.62 -10.72 25.41
CA ALA A 236 -12.53 -12.09 25.88
C ALA A 236 -13.43 -13.00 25.02
N PRO A 237 -13.02 -14.28 24.79
CA PRO A 237 -13.79 -15.19 23.95
C PRO A 237 -15.24 -15.32 24.43
N PRO A 238 -16.23 -15.42 23.54
CA PRO A 238 -17.60 -15.74 23.93
C PRO A 238 -17.62 -17.10 24.63
N ALA A 239 -18.33 -17.15 25.76
CA ALA A 239 -18.64 -18.40 26.43
C ALA A 239 -19.38 -19.34 25.47
N GLN A 240 -18.76 -20.47 25.14
CA GLN A 240 -19.44 -21.56 24.43
C GLN A 240 -20.66 -21.99 25.26
N LYS A 241 -21.86 -21.83 24.69
CA LYS A 241 -23.03 -22.60 25.14
C LYS A 241 -22.75 -24.06 24.83
N GLY A 242 -22.77 -24.87 25.88
CA GLY A 242 -22.47 -26.29 25.83
C GLY A 242 -23.29 -27.01 24.77
N THR A 243 -22.58 -27.61 23.81
CA THR A 243 -23.00 -28.87 23.22
C THR A 243 -23.09 -29.91 24.33
N SER A 244 -24.22 -30.58 24.43
CA SER A 244 -24.38 -31.81 25.21
C SER A 244 -23.33 -32.83 24.77
N ILE A 245 -22.34 -33.08 25.64
CA ILE A 245 -21.36 -34.15 25.48
C ILE A 245 -21.93 -35.37 26.23
N PRO A 246 -21.82 -36.59 25.68
CA PRO A 246 -22.25 -37.81 26.33
C PRO A 246 -21.64 -38.00 27.72
N SER A 247 -22.39 -38.66 28.60
CA SER A 247 -21.98 -39.04 29.94
C SER A 247 -20.71 -39.90 29.92
N GLY A 248 -19.61 -39.36 30.45
CA GLY A 248 -18.41 -40.14 30.78
C GLY A 248 -17.10 -39.49 30.39
N GLU A 249 -16.76 -38.33 30.96
CA GLU A 249 -15.36 -37.91 31.21
C GLU A 249 -15.36 -36.58 31.99
N ARG A 250 -14.69 -36.57 33.16
CA ARG A 250 -14.67 -35.45 34.11
C ARG A 250 -13.99 -34.22 33.48
N LYS A 251 -14.77 -33.19 33.12
CA LYS A 251 -14.23 -31.84 32.87
C LYS A 251 -13.97 -31.15 34.21
N TYR A 252 -12.81 -30.51 34.33
CA TYR A 252 -12.28 -29.71 35.45
C TYR A 252 -11.44 -30.48 36.48
N PRO A 253 -10.17 -30.08 36.70
CA PRO A 253 -9.43 -30.52 37.87
C PRO A 253 -10.15 -30.00 39.14
N PRO A 254 -10.31 -30.86 40.16
CA PRO A 254 -11.09 -30.55 41.35
C PRO A 254 -10.46 -29.42 42.19
N ALA A 255 -11.29 -28.48 42.66
CA ALA A 255 -10.86 -27.34 43.45
C ALA A 255 -10.38 -27.75 44.86
N ASP A 256 -9.38 -27.04 45.38
CA ASP A 256 -8.86 -27.18 46.74
C ASP A 256 -9.80 -26.49 47.73
N LEU A 257 -10.45 -27.31 48.57
CA LEU A 257 -11.42 -26.84 49.55
C LEU A 257 -10.77 -25.94 50.62
N ASN A 258 -9.54 -26.21 51.03
CA ASN A 258 -8.90 -25.44 52.10
C ASN A 258 -8.71 -23.98 51.70
N LYS A 259 -8.36 -23.73 50.43
CA LYS A 259 -8.24 -22.38 49.88
C LYS A 259 -9.59 -21.66 49.78
N ILE A 260 -10.65 -22.39 49.42
CA ILE A 260 -12.02 -21.85 49.40
C ILE A 260 -12.44 -21.41 50.80
N VAL A 261 -12.23 -22.27 51.80
CA VAL A 261 -12.59 -22.01 53.19
C VAL A 261 -11.74 -20.88 53.79
N GLN A 262 -10.47 -20.75 53.42
CA GLN A 262 -9.64 -19.61 53.82
C GLN A 262 -10.12 -18.30 53.18
N GLY A 263 -10.46 -18.31 51.89
CA GLY A 263 -10.81 -17.12 51.11
C GLY A 263 -12.29 -16.69 51.18
N CYS A 264 -13.19 -17.52 51.67
CA CYS A 264 -14.63 -17.24 51.70
C CYS A 264 -15.23 -17.45 53.09
N ALA A 265 -15.60 -16.34 53.76
CA ALA A 265 -16.23 -16.36 55.07
C ALA A 265 -17.60 -17.06 55.08
N TRP A 266 -18.37 -16.95 53.99
CA TRP A 266 -19.65 -17.64 53.86
C TRP A 266 -19.48 -19.17 53.76
N MET A 267 -18.46 -19.67 53.05
CA MET A 267 -18.17 -21.11 53.02
C MET A 267 -17.69 -21.65 54.37
N ARG A 268 -17.12 -20.80 55.24
CA ARG A 268 -16.85 -21.17 56.65
C ARG A 268 -18.15 -21.33 57.43
N HIS A 269 -19.08 -20.39 57.29
CA HIS A 269 -20.42 -20.49 57.90
C HIS A 269 -21.15 -21.77 57.49
N ILE A 270 -21.14 -22.14 56.19
CA ILE A 270 -21.74 -23.40 55.71
C ILE A 270 -21.13 -24.64 56.39
N ARG A 271 -19.85 -24.61 56.77
CA ARG A 271 -19.18 -25.70 57.50
C ARG A 271 -19.49 -25.69 58.99
N ASP A 272 -19.38 -24.51 59.61
CA ASP A 272 -19.32 -24.35 61.06
C ASP A 272 -20.73 -24.32 61.68
N ASP A 273 -21.72 -23.80 60.96
CA ASP A 273 -23.09 -23.60 61.44
C ASP A 273 -24.10 -24.56 60.77
N ALA A 274 -23.63 -25.75 60.36
CA ALA A 274 -24.39 -26.72 59.56
C ALA A 274 -25.77 -27.11 60.15
N THR A 275 -25.93 -27.08 61.48
CA THR A 275 -27.19 -27.40 62.18
C THR A 275 -28.28 -26.34 62.01
N ALA A 276 -27.90 -25.09 61.71
CA ALA A 276 -28.79 -23.94 61.63
C ALA A 276 -29.04 -23.45 60.20
N LEU A 277 -28.47 -24.12 59.19
CA LEU A 277 -28.62 -23.72 57.79
C LEU A 277 -30.08 -23.86 57.32
N THR A 278 -30.47 -23.00 56.39
CA THR A 278 -31.67 -23.19 55.58
C THR A 278 -31.41 -24.11 54.39
N GLU A 279 -32.46 -24.70 53.80
CA GLU A 279 -32.31 -25.56 52.63
C GLU A 279 -31.61 -24.88 51.43
N PRO A 280 -31.89 -23.61 51.10
CA PRO A 280 -31.19 -22.90 50.04
C PRO A 280 -29.70 -22.69 50.31
N GLU A 281 -29.32 -22.42 51.56
CA GLU A 281 -27.92 -22.29 51.98
C GLU A 281 -27.19 -23.62 51.90
N TRP A 282 -27.83 -24.67 52.40
CA TRP A 282 -27.30 -26.03 52.38
C TRP A 282 -27.06 -26.53 50.95
N TYR A 283 -28.06 -26.43 50.06
CA TYR A 283 -27.89 -26.81 48.65
C TYR A 283 -26.87 -25.93 47.92
N ALA A 284 -26.80 -24.63 48.27
CA ALA A 284 -25.79 -23.76 47.70
C ALA A 284 -24.36 -24.17 48.10
N GLY A 285 -24.16 -24.60 49.35
CA GLY A 285 -22.94 -25.23 49.82
C GLY A 285 -22.57 -26.48 49.02
N ILE A 286 -23.53 -27.41 48.85
CA ILE A 286 -23.36 -28.64 48.07
C ILE A 286 -22.90 -28.33 46.63
N SER A 287 -23.45 -27.30 46.01
CA SER A 287 -23.08 -26.92 44.63
C SER A 287 -21.62 -26.49 44.46
N ILE A 288 -20.98 -26.04 45.54
CA ILE A 288 -19.57 -25.63 45.57
C ILE A 288 -18.70 -26.83 45.96
N LEU A 289 -19.11 -27.59 46.98
CA LEU A 289 -18.43 -28.81 47.42
C LEU A 289 -18.37 -29.87 46.32
N SER A 290 -19.38 -29.96 45.46
CA SER A 290 -19.39 -30.87 44.31
C SER A 290 -18.27 -30.61 43.31
N ARG A 291 -17.64 -29.44 43.36
CA ARG A 291 -16.52 -29.05 42.50
C ARG A 291 -15.15 -29.24 43.16
N CYS A 292 -15.09 -29.74 44.39
CA CYS A 292 -13.88 -29.88 45.19
C CYS A 292 -13.26 -31.29 45.12
N GLN A 293 -11.98 -31.41 45.51
CA GLN A 293 -11.31 -32.70 45.71
C GLN A 293 -12.03 -33.48 46.81
N ALA A 294 -12.30 -34.77 46.57
CA ALA A 294 -13.12 -35.59 47.45
C ALA A 294 -14.51 -34.97 47.76
N GLY A 295 -15.07 -34.18 46.83
CA GLY A 295 -16.28 -33.39 47.05
C GLY A 295 -17.47 -34.18 47.59
N ARG A 296 -17.68 -35.43 47.15
CA ARG A 296 -18.79 -36.26 47.63
C ARG A 296 -18.65 -36.63 49.11
N SER A 297 -17.50 -37.16 49.52
CA SER A 297 -17.30 -37.54 50.92
C SER A 297 -17.36 -36.32 51.85
N ILE A 298 -16.81 -35.17 51.42
CA ILE A 298 -16.88 -33.91 52.16
C ILE A 298 -18.31 -33.40 52.26
N THR A 299 -19.10 -33.51 51.18
CA THR A 299 -20.51 -33.11 51.19
C THR A 299 -21.28 -33.88 52.25
N HIS A 300 -21.09 -35.20 52.36
CA HIS A 300 -21.71 -35.98 53.44
C HIS A 300 -21.17 -35.59 54.81
N GLN A 301 -19.87 -35.33 54.95
CA GLN A 301 -19.28 -34.89 56.20
C GLN A 301 -19.87 -33.57 56.71
N TRP A 302 -19.98 -32.57 55.84
CA TRP A 302 -20.53 -31.25 56.17
C TRP A 302 -22.05 -31.26 56.33
N SER A 303 -22.75 -32.16 55.64
CA SER A 303 -24.21 -32.25 55.72
C SER A 303 -24.70 -33.06 56.90
N LYS A 304 -23.87 -33.93 57.52
CA LYS A 304 -24.31 -34.80 58.64
C LYS A 304 -24.98 -34.05 59.82
N PRO A 305 -24.53 -32.84 60.22
CA PRO A 305 -25.18 -32.07 61.28
C PRO A 305 -26.45 -31.31 60.83
N TYR A 306 -26.72 -31.20 59.52
CA TYR A 306 -27.88 -30.48 59.00
C TYR A 306 -29.18 -31.23 59.31
N GLN A 307 -30.20 -30.51 59.81
CA GLN A 307 -31.45 -31.10 60.31
C GLN A 307 -32.20 -31.95 59.26
N GLY A 308 -32.07 -31.61 57.98
CA GLY A 308 -32.69 -32.32 56.86
C GLY A 308 -31.83 -33.42 56.21
N TYR A 309 -30.70 -33.79 56.80
CA TYR A 309 -29.76 -34.73 56.16
C TYR A 309 -30.34 -36.14 56.04
N LYS A 310 -30.43 -36.62 54.79
CA LYS A 310 -30.63 -38.02 54.43
C LYS A 310 -29.59 -38.39 53.39
N GLN A 311 -28.97 -39.57 53.52
CA GLN A 311 -27.87 -39.98 52.65
C GLN A 311 -28.28 -39.99 51.18
N GLU A 312 -29.39 -40.67 50.84
CA GLU A 312 -29.91 -40.74 49.46
C GLU A 312 -30.32 -39.38 48.88
N GLU A 313 -30.94 -38.52 49.70
CA GLU A 313 -31.34 -37.17 49.25
C GLU A 313 -30.11 -36.29 48.99
N THR A 314 -29.08 -36.41 49.83
CA THR A 314 -27.82 -35.67 49.69
C THR A 314 -27.06 -36.13 48.46
N ASP A 315 -27.02 -37.44 48.19
CA ASP A 315 -26.43 -37.98 46.96
C ASP A 315 -27.16 -37.43 45.72
N LYS A 316 -28.50 -37.45 45.72
CA LYS A 316 -29.29 -36.90 44.62
C LYS A 316 -29.03 -35.41 44.40
N LYS A 317 -28.95 -34.61 45.48
CA LYS A 317 -28.64 -33.17 45.41
C LYS A 317 -27.20 -32.91 44.96
N PHE A 318 -26.25 -33.75 45.38
CA PHE A 318 -24.86 -33.68 44.91
C PHE A 318 -24.76 -33.98 43.41
N ASP A 319 -25.40 -35.05 42.95
CA ASP A 319 -25.40 -35.44 41.54
C ASP A 319 -26.11 -34.42 40.65
N ASP A 320 -27.21 -33.87 41.10
CA ASP A 320 -27.90 -32.78 40.42
C ASP A 320 -27.03 -31.52 40.33
N ALA A 321 -26.37 -31.15 41.44
CA ALA A 321 -25.49 -29.99 41.48
C ALA A 321 -24.18 -30.20 40.70
N LEU A 322 -23.76 -31.44 40.46
CA LEU A 322 -22.57 -31.76 39.66
C LEU A 322 -22.89 -31.77 38.16
N ASN A 323 -24.02 -32.36 37.78
CA ASN A 323 -24.35 -32.68 36.39
C ASN A 323 -25.28 -31.66 35.73
N ASN A 324 -26.19 -31.05 36.50
CA ASN A 324 -27.26 -30.21 35.95
C ASN A 324 -27.14 -28.72 36.34
N ALA A 325 -26.63 -28.43 37.54
CA ALA A 325 -26.44 -27.05 38.01
C ALA A 325 -24.96 -26.61 38.02
N GLY A 326 -24.67 -25.33 37.79
CA GLY A 326 -23.33 -24.76 38.03
C GLY A 326 -23.10 -24.45 39.52
N PRO A 327 -21.84 -24.27 39.97
CA PRO A 327 -21.58 -23.81 41.33
C PRO A 327 -22.23 -22.43 41.55
N ARG A 328 -22.84 -22.22 42.70
CA ARG A 328 -23.53 -20.97 43.01
C ARG A 328 -22.59 -19.77 42.91
N THR A 329 -23.11 -18.68 42.34
CA THR A 329 -22.36 -17.44 42.16
C THR A 329 -22.33 -16.62 43.44
N CYS A 330 -21.29 -15.81 43.63
CA CYS A 330 -21.20 -14.88 44.76
C CYS A 330 -22.43 -13.95 44.83
N GLU A 331 -22.92 -13.50 43.67
CA GLU A 331 -24.13 -12.67 43.58
C GLU A 331 -25.37 -13.39 44.11
N ASN A 332 -25.60 -14.63 43.68
CA ASN A 332 -26.76 -15.41 44.13
C ASN A 332 -26.64 -15.79 45.61
N ILE A 333 -25.44 -16.08 46.10
CA ILE A 333 -25.18 -16.34 47.52
C ILE A 333 -25.56 -15.13 48.36
N ARG A 334 -25.11 -13.93 47.96
CA ARG A 334 -25.39 -12.67 48.67
C ARG A 334 -26.89 -12.38 48.72
N GLN A 335 -27.58 -12.50 47.58
CA GLN A 335 -28.98 -12.09 47.45
C GLN A 335 -29.99 -13.13 47.96
N SER A 336 -29.64 -14.42 47.93
CA SER A 336 -30.65 -15.50 48.06
C SER A 336 -30.22 -16.69 48.91
N CYS A 337 -29.00 -16.69 49.46
CA CYS A 337 -28.50 -17.78 50.30
C CYS A 337 -27.80 -17.24 51.57
N GLY A 338 -28.40 -16.23 52.22
CA GLY A 338 -27.91 -15.69 53.50
C GLY A 338 -26.52 -15.03 53.45
N GLY A 339 -26.00 -14.76 52.25
CA GLY A 339 -24.62 -14.30 52.07
C GLY A 339 -24.36 -12.84 52.43
N GLU A 340 -25.38 -11.98 52.56
CA GLU A 340 -25.22 -10.53 52.73
C GLU A 340 -24.24 -10.15 53.85
N ALA A 341 -24.37 -10.75 55.03
CA ALA A 341 -23.52 -10.45 56.19
C ALA A 341 -22.03 -10.77 55.97
N TYR A 342 -21.73 -11.71 55.06
CA TYR A 342 -20.38 -12.18 54.76
C TYR A 342 -19.82 -11.53 53.48
N CYS A 343 -20.63 -11.47 52.44
CA CYS A 343 -20.26 -10.99 51.11
C CYS A 343 -20.08 -9.47 51.07
N SER A 344 -20.82 -8.71 51.88
CA SER A 344 -20.67 -7.24 51.98
C SER A 344 -19.27 -6.82 52.45
N LYS A 345 -18.58 -7.68 53.21
CA LYS A 345 -17.22 -7.45 53.75
C LYS A 345 -16.16 -8.33 53.08
N CYS A 346 -16.51 -9.03 52.00
CA CYS A 346 -15.63 -9.99 51.36
C CYS A 346 -14.57 -9.30 50.48
N SER A 347 -13.29 -9.55 50.76
CA SER A 347 -12.16 -9.02 49.98
C SER A 347 -12.11 -9.49 48.52
N SER A 348 -12.87 -10.55 48.21
CA SER A 348 -13.02 -11.16 46.88
C SER A 348 -14.34 -10.78 46.19
N TRP A 349 -15.17 -9.92 46.81
CA TRP A 349 -16.42 -9.43 46.20
C TRP A 349 -16.14 -8.70 44.88
N GLY A 350 -16.92 -9.01 43.84
CA GLY A 350 -16.71 -8.48 42.48
C GLY A 350 -15.48 -9.05 41.73
N LYS A 351 -14.54 -9.73 42.43
CA LYS A 351 -13.32 -10.30 41.84
C LYS A 351 -13.49 -11.74 41.38
N VAL A 352 -14.32 -12.53 42.05
CA VAL A 352 -14.61 -13.92 41.68
C VAL A 352 -16.11 -14.14 41.49
N LYS A 353 -16.48 -14.88 40.44
CA LYS A 353 -17.89 -15.20 40.14
C LYS A 353 -18.50 -16.20 41.11
N SER A 354 -17.70 -17.06 41.74
CA SER A 354 -18.15 -18.09 42.70
C SER A 354 -17.00 -18.41 43.67
N PRO A 355 -17.30 -18.80 44.93
CA PRO A 355 -16.27 -19.26 45.87
C PRO A 355 -15.42 -20.42 45.34
N ALA A 356 -15.97 -21.26 44.46
CA ALA A 356 -15.25 -22.37 43.83
C ALA A 356 -13.99 -21.94 43.05
N ILE A 357 -13.91 -20.67 42.61
CA ILE A 357 -12.75 -20.12 41.90
C ILE A 357 -11.55 -19.95 42.83
N LEU A 358 -11.78 -19.69 44.12
CA LEU A 358 -10.72 -19.51 45.13
C LEU A 358 -9.92 -20.79 45.38
N GLY A 359 -10.51 -21.95 45.06
CA GLY A 359 -9.87 -23.27 45.21
C GLY A 359 -9.08 -23.73 43.99
N LYS A 360 -9.06 -22.98 42.88
CA LYS A 360 -8.26 -23.38 41.71
C LYS A 360 -6.78 -23.09 41.99
N SER A 361 -5.93 -24.12 41.91
CA SER A 361 -4.47 -23.92 41.82
C SER A 361 -4.18 -22.98 40.66
N GLN A 362 -3.39 -21.92 40.91
CA GLN A 362 -3.09 -20.79 40.03
C GLN A 362 -3.30 -21.09 38.54
N ALA A 363 -4.40 -20.59 37.99
CA ALA A 363 -4.43 -20.27 36.57
C ALA A 363 -3.38 -19.16 36.36
N PHE A 364 -2.44 -19.35 35.43
CA PHE A 364 -1.51 -18.30 35.00
C PHE A 364 -2.30 -17.01 34.77
N ILE A 365 -2.03 -16.00 35.61
CA ILE A 365 -2.53 -14.66 35.38
C ILE A 365 -1.83 -14.19 34.11
N LYS A 366 -2.58 -13.79 33.08
CA LYS A 366 -2.00 -13.13 31.91
C LYS A 366 -1.34 -11.85 32.41
N GLU A 367 -0.01 -11.85 32.41
CA GLU A 367 0.79 -10.71 32.80
C GLU A 367 0.96 -9.80 31.58
N TYR A 368 0.49 -8.56 31.68
CA TYR A 368 0.59 -7.59 30.60
C TYR A 368 1.94 -6.88 30.66
N VAL A 369 2.57 -6.68 29.50
CA VAL A 369 3.85 -5.97 29.42
C VAL A 369 3.73 -4.55 29.99
N ALA A 370 2.59 -3.88 29.82
CA ALA A 370 2.36 -2.54 30.37
C ALA A 370 2.43 -2.49 31.91
N ASP A 371 2.08 -3.59 32.58
CA ASP A 371 2.10 -3.69 34.04
C ASP A 371 3.53 -3.97 34.55
N SER A 372 4.25 -4.88 33.89
CA SER A 372 5.61 -5.29 34.30
C SER A 372 6.72 -4.36 33.80
N LEU A 373 6.47 -3.63 32.71
CA LEU A 373 7.39 -2.71 32.05
C LEU A 373 6.71 -1.36 31.72
N PRO A 374 6.44 -0.51 32.71
CA PRO A 374 5.89 0.82 32.47
C PRO A 374 6.75 1.61 31.47
N GLY A 375 6.11 2.20 30.45
CA GLY A 375 6.78 2.97 29.41
C GLY A 375 7.36 2.14 28.25
N ALA A 376 7.19 0.82 28.24
CA ALA A 376 7.55 0.00 27.07
C ALA A 376 6.79 0.45 25.81
N PRO A 377 7.45 0.51 24.64
CA PRO A 377 6.85 1.00 23.39
C PRO A 377 5.96 -0.06 22.73
N VAL A 378 5.02 -0.62 23.47
CA VAL A 378 4.10 -1.67 23.01
C VAL A 378 2.64 -1.20 23.07
N SER A 379 1.78 -1.82 22.28
CA SER A 379 0.35 -1.54 22.33
C SER A 379 -0.29 -2.07 23.62
N GLN A 380 -1.40 -1.45 24.05
CA GLN A 380 -2.20 -1.93 25.17
C GLN A 380 -2.67 -3.36 24.93
N GLY A 381 -2.58 -4.21 25.95
CA GLY A 381 -3.00 -5.61 25.89
C GLY A 381 -1.92 -6.61 25.45
N ILE A 382 -0.71 -6.15 25.11
CA ILE A 382 0.45 -7.05 24.87
C ILE A 382 0.78 -7.80 26.16
N VAL A 383 0.92 -9.12 26.08
CA VAL A 383 1.16 -10.02 27.20
C VAL A 383 2.58 -10.60 27.16
N ILE A 384 3.11 -10.92 28.33
CA ILE A 384 4.33 -11.72 28.46
C ILE A 384 3.96 -13.17 28.09
N PRO A 385 4.73 -13.84 27.21
CA PRO A 385 4.46 -15.22 26.81
C PRO A 385 4.58 -16.20 28.00
N GLU A 386 3.82 -17.29 27.95
CA GLU A 386 3.82 -18.32 29.01
C GLU A 386 5.22 -18.93 29.19
N GLY A 387 5.64 -19.11 30.45
CA GLY A 387 6.97 -19.63 30.77
C GLY A 387 8.08 -18.58 30.73
N TYR A 388 7.76 -17.29 30.63
CA TYR A 388 8.73 -16.20 30.70
C TYR A 388 8.37 -15.17 31.76
N VAL A 389 9.39 -14.48 32.26
CA VAL A 389 9.26 -13.26 33.07
C VAL A 389 10.06 -12.17 32.39
N VAL A 390 9.45 -10.99 32.28
CA VAL A 390 10.08 -9.80 31.71
C VAL A 390 9.94 -8.66 32.70
N SER A 391 11.05 -8.12 33.20
CA SER A 391 11.05 -7.08 34.22
C SER A 391 12.19 -6.08 34.03
N LEU A 392 12.05 -4.88 34.60
CA LEU A 392 13.08 -3.85 34.57
C LEU A 392 14.36 -4.28 35.31
N GLU A 393 14.22 -5.02 36.42
CA GLU A 393 15.34 -5.42 37.27
C GLU A 393 16.10 -6.64 36.72
N HIS A 394 15.38 -7.58 36.11
CA HIS A 394 15.95 -8.86 35.71
C HIS A 394 15.90 -9.11 34.19
N GLY A 395 15.48 -8.15 33.38
CA GLY A 395 15.44 -8.34 31.94
C GLY A 395 14.49 -9.45 31.51
N VAL A 396 14.98 -10.46 30.77
CA VAL A 396 14.18 -11.59 30.29
C VAL A 396 14.70 -12.89 30.90
N GLU A 397 13.80 -13.66 31.52
CA GLU A 397 14.07 -14.96 32.13
C GLU A 397 13.06 -16.00 31.66
N ARG A 398 13.51 -17.25 31.49
CA ARG A 398 12.63 -18.40 31.25
C ARG A 398 12.38 -19.13 32.55
N ILE A 399 11.12 -19.48 32.81
CA ILE A 399 10.71 -20.32 33.92
C ILE A 399 10.44 -21.74 33.41
N GLU A 400 11.08 -22.73 34.04
CA GLU A 400 10.82 -24.15 33.81
C GLU A 400 10.50 -24.85 35.13
N MET A 401 9.43 -25.65 35.17
CA MET A 401 9.14 -26.51 36.32
C MET A 401 9.89 -27.82 36.18
N ARG A 402 10.78 -28.14 37.13
CA ARG A 402 11.51 -29.41 37.17
C ARG A 402 11.12 -30.24 38.39
N GLY A 403 11.20 -31.57 38.26
CA GLY A 403 10.82 -32.52 39.30
C GLY A 403 9.66 -33.45 38.91
N LYS A 404 9.38 -34.46 39.73
CA LYS A 404 8.31 -35.47 39.53
C LYS A 404 7.31 -35.43 40.67
N GLY A 405 6.02 -35.65 40.35
CA GLY A 405 4.94 -35.68 41.35
C GLY A 405 4.77 -34.35 42.06
N ASP A 406 4.64 -34.39 43.39
CA ASP A 406 4.45 -33.21 44.25
C ASP A 406 5.75 -32.43 44.53
N ALA A 407 6.91 -32.93 44.08
CA ALA A 407 8.22 -32.29 44.25
C ALA A 407 8.64 -31.47 43.01
N LYS A 408 7.73 -30.66 42.45
CA LYS A 408 8.07 -29.72 41.37
C LYS A 408 8.64 -28.42 41.96
N PHE A 409 9.77 -27.98 41.44
CA PHE A 409 10.40 -26.71 41.78
C PHE A 409 10.61 -25.86 40.52
N GLU A 410 10.62 -24.54 40.72
CA GLU A 410 10.82 -23.55 39.66
C GLU A 410 12.32 -23.36 39.39
N VAL A 411 12.72 -23.44 38.11
CA VAL A 411 14.07 -23.11 37.66
C VAL A 411 13.99 -21.90 36.73
N ARG A 412 14.73 -20.84 37.07
CA ARG A 412 14.84 -19.63 36.24
C ARG A 412 16.13 -19.64 35.44
N THR A 413 16.02 -19.49 34.13
CA THR A 413 17.16 -19.38 33.21
C THR A 413 17.21 -17.96 32.65
N LYS A 414 18.32 -17.26 32.88
CA LYS A 414 18.53 -15.90 32.35
C LYS A 414 18.68 -15.95 30.83
N ILE A 415 17.87 -15.18 30.09
CA ILE A 415 17.96 -15.05 28.64
C ILE A 415 18.71 -13.76 28.28
N LEU A 416 18.22 -12.63 28.80
CA LEU A 416 18.79 -11.30 28.59
C LEU A 416 18.79 -10.52 29.89
N ILE A 417 19.80 -9.66 30.05
CA ILE A 417 19.92 -8.76 31.21
C ILE A 417 19.05 -7.50 31.09
N THR A 418 18.47 -7.26 29.92
CA THR A 418 17.58 -6.12 29.64
C THR A 418 16.21 -6.63 29.18
N PRO A 419 15.10 -5.93 29.51
CA PRO A 419 13.82 -6.22 28.92
C PRO A 419 13.87 -6.02 27.41
N LEU A 420 13.24 -6.94 26.67
CA LEU A 420 13.17 -6.94 25.22
C LEU A 420 11.72 -7.23 24.80
N VAL A 421 11.16 -6.44 23.90
CA VAL A 421 9.77 -6.57 23.43
C VAL A 421 9.70 -6.44 21.92
N ILE A 422 8.63 -6.99 21.31
CA ILE A 422 8.25 -6.70 19.92
C ILE A 422 7.18 -5.63 19.93
N SER A 423 7.46 -4.47 19.34
CA SER A 423 6.55 -3.33 19.34
C SER A 423 5.63 -3.31 18.13
N LYS A 424 6.13 -3.66 16.94
CA LYS A 424 5.40 -3.59 15.67
C LYS A 424 5.84 -4.66 14.69
N ARG A 425 4.91 -5.07 13.83
CA ARG A 425 5.19 -5.82 12.61
C ARG A 425 5.08 -4.89 11.41
N LEU A 426 6.05 -4.90 10.52
CA LEU A 426 6.12 -4.01 9.37
C LEU A 426 6.01 -4.84 8.10
N VAL A 427 5.15 -4.44 7.17
CA VAL A 427 4.91 -5.16 5.91
C VAL A 427 5.15 -4.21 4.75
N ASP A 428 6.10 -4.53 3.89
CA ASP A 428 6.40 -3.72 2.71
C ASP A 428 5.28 -3.85 1.67
N VAL A 429 4.73 -2.71 1.24
CA VAL A 429 3.57 -2.66 0.34
C VAL A 429 3.87 -3.07 -1.11
N ASN A 430 5.15 -3.09 -1.51
CA ASN A 430 5.60 -3.34 -2.88
C ASN A 430 6.11 -4.78 -3.08
N ASN A 431 6.67 -5.41 -2.05
CA ASN A 431 7.19 -6.77 -2.13
C ASN A 431 6.57 -7.77 -1.13
N GLY A 432 5.81 -7.30 -0.14
CA GLY A 432 5.20 -8.14 0.91
C GLY A 432 6.21 -8.66 1.94
N GLU A 433 7.46 -8.20 1.91
CA GLU A 433 8.49 -8.59 2.86
C GLU A 433 8.14 -8.05 4.25
N GLU A 434 8.31 -8.92 5.24
CA GLU A 434 7.99 -8.60 6.62
C GLU A 434 9.26 -8.28 7.42
N SER A 435 9.13 -7.30 8.29
CA SER A 435 10.13 -6.89 9.27
C SER A 435 9.46 -6.72 10.62
N ILE A 436 10.24 -6.65 11.68
CA ILE A 436 9.74 -6.47 13.05
C ILE A 436 10.56 -5.39 13.73
N GLU A 437 9.87 -4.53 14.46
CA GLU A 437 10.48 -3.57 15.38
C GLU A 437 10.60 -4.26 16.74
N ILE A 438 11.83 -4.51 17.15
CA ILE A 438 12.16 -4.92 18.52
C ILE A 438 12.59 -3.69 19.30
N ALA A 439 12.34 -3.67 20.60
CA ALA A 439 12.80 -2.60 21.47
C ALA A 439 13.35 -3.17 22.77
N TRP A 440 14.49 -2.64 23.22
CA TRP A 440 15.08 -2.98 24.51
C TRP A 440 15.38 -1.73 25.33
N LEU A 441 15.39 -1.87 26.65
CA LEU A 441 15.68 -0.77 27.55
C LEU A 441 17.19 -0.67 27.78
N ARG A 442 17.79 0.48 27.53
CA ARG A 442 19.21 0.71 27.83
C ARG A 442 19.46 2.18 28.13
N ASP A 443 20.22 2.43 29.19
CA ASP A 443 20.50 3.80 29.68
C ASP A 443 19.19 4.57 29.95
N GLU A 444 18.21 3.88 30.56
CA GLU A 444 16.85 4.38 30.86
C GLU A 444 16.00 4.78 29.62
N VAL A 445 16.49 4.49 28.41
CA VAL A 445 15.80 4.79 27.15
C VAL A 445 15.47 3.51 26.40
N TRP A 446 14.23 3.40 25.94
CA TRP A 446 13.84 2.33 25.02
C TRP A 446 14.45 2.58 23.64
N LYS A 447 15.28 1.65 23.18
CA LYS A 447 15.95 1.71 21.87
C LYS A 447 15.19 0.81 20.89
N PRO A 448 14.35 1.37 20.00
CA PRO A 448 13.67 0.59 18.96
C PRO A 448 14.63 0.30 17.81
N ARG A 449 14.47 -0.87 17.19
CA ARG A 449 15.16 -1.26 15.97
C ARG A 449 14.29 -2.13 15.08
N ILE A 450 14.19 -1.74 13.82
CA ILE A 450 13.50 -2.53 12.80
C ILE A 450 14.49 -3.48 12.14
N GLU A 451 14.25 -4.77 12.15
CA GLU A 451 15.08 -5.77 11.45
C GLU A 451 14.23 -6.71 10.60
N SER A 452 14.87 -7.37 9.63
CA SER A 452 14.21 -8.42 8.85
C SER A 452 13.82 -9.59 9.76
N ARG A 453 12.72 -10.28 9.44
CA ARG A 453 12.35 -11.52 10.16
C ARG A 453 13.45 -12.57 10.12
N SER A 454 14.15 -12.69 8.98
CA SER A 454 15.29 -13.62 8.82
C SER A 454 16.43 -13.32 9.79
N THR A 455 16.67 -12.04 10.10
CA THR A 455 17.70 -11.63 11.05
C THR A 455 17.28 -11.94 12.49
N ILE A 456 16.05 -11.57 12.86
CA ILE A 456 15.57 -11.73 14.24
C ILE A 456 15.34 -13.19 14.63
N PHE A 457 14.80 -14.01 13.74
CA PHE A 457 14.49 -15.42 14.04
C PHE A 457 15.62 -16.39 13.68
N ASN A 458 16.86 -15.89 13.60
CA ASN A 458 18.05 -16.69 13.33
C ASN A 458 19.14 -16.36 14.36
N ALA A 459 19.56 -17.36 15.13
CA ALA A 459 20.52 -17.20 16.22
C ALA A 459 21.90 -16.67 15.76
N ARG A 460 22.30 -16.93 14.51
CA ARG A 460 23.55 -16.41 13.95
C ARG A 460 23.40 -14.96 13.50
N GLU A 461 22.26 -14.60 12.92
CA GLU A 461 22.06 -13.27 12.33
C GLU A 461 21.67 -12.22 13.37
N ILE A 462 20.89 -12.58 14.40
CA ILE A 462 20.47 -11.66 15.49
C ILE A 462 21.67 -11.07 16.24
N MET A 463 22.81 -11.77 16.24
CA MET A 463 24.09 -11.28 16.78
C MET A 463 24.54 -9.96 16.15
N SER A 464 24.14 -9.65 14.91
CA SER A 464 24.45 -8.38 14.26
C SER A 464 23.85 -7.17 15.00
N VAL A 465 22.75 -7.37 15.73
CA VAL A 465 22.08 -6.34 16.54
C VAL A 465 22.89 -5.99 17.79
N ALA A 466 23.81 -6.85 18.22
CA ALA A 466 24.66 -6.59 19.38
C ALA A 466 25.53 -5.32 19.21
N GLY A 467 26.00 -5.05 17.99
CA GLY A 467 26.75 -3.82 17.67
C GLY A 467 25.96 -2.53 17.88
N GLN A 468 24.63 -2.62 17.95
CA GLN A 468 23.72 -1.50 18.19
C GLN A 468 23.27 -1.42 19.65
N GLY A 469 23.73 -2.35 20.49
CA GLY A 469 23.60 -2.28 21.94
C GLY A 469 22.59 -3.22 22.59
N LEU A 470 22.03 -4.19 21.86
CA LEU A 470 21.30 -5.31 22.46
C LEU A 470 22.30 -6.31 23.09
N PRO A 471 22.21 -6.68 24.38
CA PRO A 471 23.20 -7.53 25.04
C PRO A 471 23.02 -9.03 24.71
N VAL A 472 22.92 -9.38 23.42
CA VAL A 472 22.86 -10.75 22.91
C VAL A 472 24.26 -11.26 22.56
N ASN A 473 24.53 -12.53 22.85
CA ASN A 473 25.80 -13.20 22.54
C ASN A 473 25.58 -14.64 22.03
N SER A 474 26.65 -15.33 21.61
CA SER A 474 26.55 -16.67 21.02
C SER A 474 25.91 -17.71 21.94
N ASN A 475 25.99 -17.53 23.26
CA ASN A 475 25.42 -18.45 24.24
C ASN A 475 23.92 -18.20 24.47
N THR A 476 23.46 -16.96 24.28
CA THR A 476 22.08 -16.53 24.56
C THR A 476 21.23 -16.41 23.29
N ALA A 477 21.83 -16.31 22.11
CA ALA A 477 21.13 -16.02 20.86
C ALA A 477 19.96 -16.99 20.56
N SER A 478 20.15 -18.30 20.73
CA SER A 478 19.07 -19.28 20.53
C SER A 478 17.92 -19.11 21.53
N LEU A 479 18.23 -18.71 22.77
CA LEU A 479 17.22 -18.43 23.80
C LEU A 479 16.45 -17.14 23.50
N VAL A 480 17.13 -16.11 22.99
CA VAL A 480 16.50 -14.86 22.56
C VAL A 480 15.57 -15.10 21.37
N VAL A 481 16.01 -15.88 20.38
CA VAL A 481 15.18 -16.27 19.23
C VAL A 481 13.92 -17.03 19.69
N ALA A 482 14.08 -17.98 20.60
CA ALA A 482 12.95 -18.73 21.16
C ALA A 482 11.97 -17.80 21.90
N TYR A 483 12.48 -16.93 22.77
CA TYR A 483 11.68 -15.93 23.47
C TYR A 483 10.90 -15.01 22.51
N LEU A 484 11.57 -14.45 21.49
CA LEU A 484 10.93 -13.57 20.52
C LEU A 484 9.87 -14.31 19.69
N ALA A 485 10.07 -15.60 19.39
CA ALA A 485 9.09 -16.41 18.68
C ALA A 485 7.84 -16.66 19.53
N ASP A 486 8.03 -17.00 20.80
CA ASP A 486 6.94 -17.19 21.76
C ASP A 486 6.22 -15.86 22.04
N PHE A 487 6.97 -14.74 22.13
CA PHE A 487 6.42 -13.39 22.29
C PHE A 487 5.56 -13.00 21.08
N GLU A 488 6.04 -13.20 19.86
CA GLU A 488 5.27 -12.94 18.64
C GLU A 488 4.01 -13.82 18.59
N GLN A 489 4.13 -15.10 18.93
CA GLN A 489 3.01 -16.04 18.92
C GLN A 489 1.93 -15.66 19.93
N ALA A 490 2.32 -15.32 21.16
CA ALA A 490 1.39 -14.91 22.22
C ALA A 490 0.65 -13.61 21.90
N ASN A 491 1.26 -12.76 21.06
CA ASN A 491 0.78 -11.41 20.77
C ASN A 491 0.40 -11.17 19.31
N ARG A 492 0.25 -12.23 18.50
CA ARG A 492 0.07 -12.16 17.04
C ARG A 492 -1.02 -11.18 16.58
N ASP A 493 -2.17 -11.19 17.26
CA ASP A 493 -3.34 -10.40 16.89
C ASP A 493 -3.35 -9.00 17.55
N ILE A 494 -2.36 -8.72 18.40
CA ILE A 494 -2.26 -7.50 19.21
C ILE A 494 -1.09 -6.62 18.71
N ILE A 495 0.01 -7.22 18.26
CA ILE A 495 1.16 -6.49 17.70
C ILE A 495 0.66 -5.71 16.48
N PRO A 496 0.76 -4.36 16.50
CA PRO A 496 0.27 -3.54 15.40
C PRO A 496 1.04 -3.82 14.11
N VAL A 497 0.29 -3.89 13.01
CA VAL A 497 0.85 -4.06 11.67
C VAL A 497 0.94 -2.69 10.99
N VAL A 498 2.13 -2.31 10.57
CA VAL A 498 2.41 -1.03 9.89
C VAL A 498 2.81 -1.31 8.45
N SER A 499 2.14 -0.67 7.50
CA SER A 499 2.56 -0.71 6.10
C SER A 499 3.80 0.16 5.90
N VAL A 500 4.84 -0.41 5.30
CA VAL A 500 6.09 0.30 4.99
C VAL A 500 6.44 0.22 3.51
N THR A 501 7.45 0.98 3.11
CA THR A 501 8.06 0.89 1.79
C THR A 501 9.50 1.35 1.85
N SER A 502 10.37 0.72 1.06
CA SER A 502 11.75 1.17 0.86
C SER A 502 11.95 2.06 -0.36
N VAL A 503 10.88 2.47 -1.05
CA VAL A 503 10.95 3.37 -2.21
C VAL A 503 10.02 4.57 -2.04
N LEU A 504 10.47 5.71 -2.55
CA LEU A 504 9.69 6.95 -2.59
C LEU A 504 8.66 6.90 -3.74
N GLY A 505 8.01 8.03 -4.02
CA GLY A 505 7.15 8.19 -5.20
C GLY A 505 5.79 7.51 -5.03
N TRP A 506 5.19 7.08 -6.14
CA TRP A 506 3.86 6.48 -6.15
C TRP A 506 3.84 5.12 -5.45
N GLN A 507 3.00 5.00 -4.42
CA GLN A 507 2.80 3.73 -3.73
C GLN A 507 1.73 2.88 -4.42
N LYS A 508 1.60 1.61 -3.99
CA LYS A 508 0.62 0.67 -4.53
C LYS A 508 -0.79 1.26 -4.54
N GLY A 509 -1.46 1.19 -5.69
CA GLY A 509 -2.78 1.79 -5.91
C GLY A 509 -2.78 3.29 -6.24
N MET A 510 -1.62 3.96 -6.26
CA MET A 510 -1.44 5.38 -6.65
C MET A 510 -2.30 6.39 -5.90
N LYS A 511 -2.81 6.02 -4.71
CA LYS A 511 -3.57 6.93 -3.82
C LYS A 511 -2.68 7.73 -2.88
N THR A 512 -1.42 7.33 -2.75
CA THR A 512 -0.41 8.01 -1.94
C THR A 512 0.91 8.12 -2.68
N PHE A 513 1.64 9.17 -2.37
CA PHE A 513 2.95 9.50 -2.90
C PHE A 513 3.89 9.85 -1.76
N LEU A 514 5.06 9.22 -1.71
CA LEU A 514 6.08 9.51 -0.70
C LEU A 514 7.07 10.55 -1.22
N TRP A 515 7.03 11.74 -0.63
CA TRP A 515 7.99 12.82 -0.88
C TRP A 515 8.96 12.86 0.29
N GLY A 516 10.11 12.20 0.12
CA GLY A 516 11.01 11.88 1.22
C GLY A 516 10.32 11.01 2.27
N LYS A 517 10.42 11.41 3.53
CA LYS A 517 9.76 10.74 4.66
C LYS A 517 8.29 11.15 4.83
N GLN A 518 7.80 12.11 4.05
CA GLN A 518 6.43 12.61 4.13
C GLN A 518 5.51 11.91 3.14
N VAL A 519 4.36 11.43 3.62
CA VAL A 519 3.29 10.90 2.77
C VAL A 519 2.37 12.02 2.32
N LEU A 520 2.15 12.09 1.02
CA LEU A 520 1.11 12.89 0.37
C LEU A 520 -0.01 11.95 -0.05
N ALA A 521 -1.23 12.18 0.44
CA ALA A 521 -2.37 11.28 0.21
C ALA A 521 -3.49 11.97 -0.55
N SER A 522 -4.28 11.18 -1.27
CA SER A 522 -5.53 11.63 -1.90
C SER A 522 -6.51 12.09 -0.82
N PRO A 523 -7.36 13.11 -1.09
CA PRO A 523 -8.43 13.49 -0.17
C PRO A 523 -9.29 12.27 0.22
N GLY A 524 -9.47 12.04 1.53
CA GLY A 524 -10.23 10.91 2.07
C GLY A 524 -9.47 9.57 2.14
N SER A 525 -8.19 9.51 1.79
CA SER A 525 -7.38 8.29 1.92
C SER A 525 -6.73 8.18 3.30
N ASN A 526 -7.05 7.13 4.06
CA ASN A 526 -6.41 6.78 5.35
C ASN A 526 -5.21 5.83 5.19
N ASN A 527 -4.55 5.82 4.03
CA ASN A 527 -3.42 4.91 3.78
C ASN A 527 -2.16 5.42 4.49
N HIS A 528 -1.86 4.88 5.67
CA HIS A 528 -0.64 5.16 6.40
C HIS A 528 0.48 4.22 5.94
N VAL A 529 1.35 4.71 5.06
CA VAL A 529 2.57 4.01 4.63
C VAL A 529 3.78 4.77 5.19
N VAL A 530 4.71 4.09 5.85
CA VAL A 530 5.91 4.72 6.40
C VAL A 530 7.13 4.35 5.56
N PHE A 531 7.99 5.32 5.27
CA PHE A 531 9.26 5.03 4.62
C PHE A 531 10.20 4.27 5.57
N LYS A 532 10.77 3.17 5.08
CA LYS A 532 11.78 2.36 5.77
C LYS A 532 13.00 2.23 4.87
N ALA A 533 14.07 2.95 5.22
CA ALA A 533 15.37 2.83 4.55
C ALA A 533 15.90 1.38 4.62
N GLN A 534 16.55 0.90 3.55
CA GLN A 534 17.26 -0.38 3.60
C GLN A 534 18.65 -0.20 4.20
N GLU A 535 19.28 0.93 3.91
CA GLU A 535 20.59 1.34 4.42
C GLU A 535 20.60 2.82 4.81
N ASP A 536 21.57 3.25 5.62
CA ASP A 536 21.70 4.65 6.08
C ASP A 536 21.81 5.66 4.92
N GLY A 537 22.39 5.23 3.79
CA GLY A 537 22.47 6.03 2.57
C GLY A 537 21.09 6.33 1.97
N ASP A 538 20.13 5.39 2.04
CA ASP A 538 18.77 5.63 1.58
C ASP A 538 18.07 6.65 2.47
N ASP A 539 18.29 6.58 3.79
CA ASP A 539 17.73 7.51 4.76
C ASP A 539 18.26 8.93 4.55
N GLN A 540 19.56 9.07 4.25
CA GLN A 540 20.18 10.35 3.92
C GLN A 540 19.56 10.98 2.67
N ILE A 541 19.38 10.21 1.60
CA ILE A 541 18.76 10.67 0.35
C ILE A 541 17.29 11.06 0.59
N ALA A 542 16.51 10.21 1.26
CA ALA A 542 15.11 10.49 1.57
C ALA A 542 14.95 11.74 2.47
N SER A 543 15.92 11.97 3.37
CA SER A 543 15.95 13.15 4.24
C SER A 543 16.31 14.45 3.51
N GLY A 544 16.79 14.38 2.26
CA GLY A 544 17.03 15.56 1.43
C GLY A 544 15.75 16.22 0.90
N PHE A 545 14.63 15.49 0.92
CA PHE A 545 13.31 15.99 0.54
C PHE A 545 12.61 16.60 1.76
N TYR A 546 12.79 17.91 1.94
CA TYR A 546 12.11 18.69 2.97
C TYR A 546 11.93 20.14 2.51
N SER A 547 11.01 20.87 3.15
CA SER A 547 10.80 22.30 2.88
C SER A 547 11.65 23.17 3.81
N LYS A 548 12.24 24.24 3.26
CA LYS A 548 12.91 25.30 4.03
C LYS A 548 12.59 26.66 3.41
N GLY A 549 12.47 27.70 4.24
CA GLY A 549 12.24 29.07 3.80
C GLY A 549 10.83 29.32 3.24
N SER A 550 10.72 30.28 2.32
CA SER A 550 9.46 30.83 1.81
C SER A 550 9.14 30.38 0.38
N TYR A 551 7.97 29.77 0.20
CA TYR A 551 7.43 29.46 -1.12
C TYR A 551 7.28 30.72 -2.01
N GLN A 552 6.90 31.86 -1.43
CA GLN A 552 6.74 33.11 -2.20
C GLN A 552 8.08 33.66 -2.69
N ALA A 553 9.14 33.55 -1.88
CA ALA A 553 10.48 33.91 -2.31
C ALA A 553 10.98 32.99 -3.45
N TRP A 554 10.69 31.69 -3.34
CA TRP A 554 10.97 30.73 -4.42
C TRP A 554 10.21 31.08 -5.71
N VAL A 555 8.90 31.35 -5.64
CA VAL A 555 8.11 31.75 -6.81
C VAL A 555 8.66 33.02 -7.45
N LYS A 556 9.03 34.02 -6.65
CA LYS A 556 9.59 35.29 -7.15
C LYS A 556 10.86 35.06 -7.97
N ILE A 557 11.80 34.25 -7.47
CA ILE A 557 13.06 33.98 -8.17
C ILE A 557 12.86 33.07 -9.38
N ILE A 558 11.94 32.11 -9.33
CA ILE A 558 11.65 31.26 -10.50
C ILE A 558 10.94 32.05 -11.61
N ASN A 559 10.08 33.01 -11.26
CA ASN A 559 9.45 33.90 -12.25
C ASN A 559 10.49 34.79 -12.97
N SER A 560 11.66 35.08 -12.40
CA SER A 560 12.72 35.80 -13.13
C SER A 560 13.41 34.93 -14.19
N LEU A 561 13.23 33.61 -14.16
CA LEU A 561 13.81 32.70 -15.15
C LEU A 561 13.08 32.69 -16.49
N TYR A 562 11.93 33.36 -16.63
CA TYR A 562 11.20 33.41 -17.91
C TYR A 562 11.91 34.15 -19.04
N ASP A 563 12.95 34.94 -18.74
CA ASP A 563 13.85 35.52 -19.75
C ASP A 563 14.98 34.54 -20.14
N HIS A 564 15.03 33.37 -19.51
CA HIS A 564 16.08 32.37 -19.62
C HIS A 564 15.49 31.01 -19.94
N GLU A 565 15.02 30.85 -21.18
CA GLU A 565 14.24 29.72 -21.67
C GLU A 565 14.80 28.35 -21.25
N ARG A 566 16.12 28.14 -21.37
CA ARG A 566 16.77 26.88 -20.99
C ARG A 566 16.67 26.61 -19.49
N SER A 567 16.85 27.63 -18.66
CA SER A 567 16.82 27.50 -17.20
C SER A 567 15.40 27.20 -16.70
N ILE A 568 14.39 27.90 -17.19
CA ILE A 568 12.99 27.61 -16.79
C ILE A 568 12.54 26.23 -17.28
N MET A 569 13.05 25.76 -18.42
CA MET A 569 12.71 24.43 -18.95
C MET A 569 13.33 23.29 -18.14
N MET A 570 14.51 23.48 -17.57
CA MET A 570 15.06 22.55 -16.58
C MET A 570 14.15 22.44 -15.35
N VAL A 571 13.62 23.57 -14.87
CA VAL A 571 12.66 23.58 -13.74
C VAL A 571 11.38 22.83 -14.12
N TYR A 572 10.82 23.06 -15.31
CA TYR A 572 9.65 22.29 -15.77
C TYR A 572 9.92 20.80 -15.92
N ALA A 573 11.09 20.43 -16.44
CA ALA A 573 11.49 19.05 -16.58
C ALA A 573 11.55 18.31 -15.23
N SER A 574 11.88 19.02 -14.14
CA SER A 574 11.90 18.44 -12.80
C SER A 574 10.52 18.02 -12.28
N PHE A 575 9.44 18.62 -12.79
CA PHE A 575 8.06 18.28 -12.40
C PHE A 575 7.47 17.10 -13.17
N ILE A 576 8.16 16.56 -14.17
CA ILE A 576 7.60 15.56 -15.09
C ILE A 576 7.49 14.18 -14.45
N SER A 577 8.47 13.75 -13.63
CA SER A 577 8.55 12.38 -13.12
C SER A 577 7.25 11.84 -12.49
N PRO A 578 6.50 12.59 -11.67
CA PRO A 578 5.21 12.13 -11.13
C PRO A 578 4.14 11.84 -12.18
N PHE A 579 4.20 12.49 -13.35
CA PHE A 579 3.21 12.32 -14.41
C PHE A 579 3.49 11.12 -15.30
N LEU A 580 4.75 10.66 -15.42
CA LEU A 580 5.15 9.63 -16.39
C LEU A 580 4.27 8.38 -16.33
N LYS A 581 3.96 7.90 -15.13
CA LYS A 581 3.08 6.73 -14.93
C LYS A 581 1.63 6.99 -15.35
N ILE A 582 1.14 8.22 -15.16
CA ILE A 582 -0.24 8.62 -15.40
C ILE A 582 -0.50 8.75 -16.90
N ILE A 583 0.39 9.44 -17.61
CA ILE A 583 0.29 9.64 -19.06
C ILE A 583 0.92 8.49 -19.86
N GLU A 584 1.50 7.50 -19.18
CA GLU A 584 2.22 6.36 -19.76
C GLU A 584 3.34 6.78 -20.73
N ALA A 585 4.12 7.78 -20.31
CA ALA A 585 5.31 8.22 -21.03
C ALA A 585 6.56 7.45 -20.57
N ASN A 586 7.54 7.39 -21.47
CA ASN A 586 8.84 6.74 -21.20
C ASN A 586 9.73 7.64 -20.33
N ASN A 587 10.72 7.00 -19.68
CA ASN A 587 11.84 7.72 -19.06
C ASN A 587 12.69 8.41 -20.12
N PHE A 588 13.27 9.55 -19.77
CA PHE A 588 14.22 10.25 -20.62
C PHE A 588 15.16 11.13 -19.82
N VAL A 589 16.15 11.68 -20.50
CA VAL A 589 17.14 12.59 -19.93
C VAL A 589 16.90 13.99 -20.47
N VAL A 590 17.01 15.01 -19.63
CA VAL A 590 17.15 16.40 -20.06
C VAL A 590 18.54 16.87 -19.67
N ASP A 591 19.31 17.30 -20.66
CA ASP A 591 20.71 17.67 -20.49
C ASP A 591 20.93 19.13 -20.89
N LEU A 592 21.44 19.94 -19.96
CA LEU A 592 21.81 21.32 -20.19
C LEU A 592 23.33 21.42 -20.40
N ALA A 593 23.72 21.61 -21.66
CA ALA A 593 25.12 21.58 -22.06
C ALA A 593 25.58 22.90 -22.69
N PHE A 594 26.76 23.35 -22.26
CA PHE A 594 27.41 24.53 -22.85
C PHE A 594 28.88 24.63 -22.43
N SER A 595 29.75 25.04 -23.35
CA SER A 595 31.20 25.14 -23.14
C SER A 595 31.63 26.09 -22.03
N SER A 596 30.83 27.12 -21.71
CA SER A 596 31.10 28.02 -20.59
C SER A 596 30.73 27.40 -19.25
N SER A 597 31.61 27.49 -18.25
CA SER A 597 31.42 26.95 -16.90
C SER A 597 30.42 27.73 -16.02
N LYS A 598 29.81 28.80 -16.52
CA LYS A 598 28.97 29.69 -15.71
C LYS A 598 27.48 29.35 -15.78
N GLY A 599 26.85 29.11 -14.63
CA GLY A 599 25.39 29.09 -14.45
C GLY A 599 24.68 27.74 -14.68
N LYS A 600 25.27 26.75 -15.36
CA LYS A 600 24.58 25.46 -15.64
C LYS A 600 24.13 24.74 -14.36
N SER A 601 25.04 24.60 -13.40
CA SER A 601 24.75 24.03 -12.08
C SER A 601 23.68 24.83 -11.33
N ILE A 602 23.59 26.15 -11.54
CA ILE A 602 22.60 27.01 -10.88
C ILE A 602 21.20 26.76 -11.46
N ALA A 603 21.07 26.63 -12.78
CA ALA A 603 19.81 26.23 -13.41
C ALA A 603 19.36 24.84 -12.91
N LEU A 604 20.30 23.91 -12.74
CA LEU A 604 20.02 22.60 -12.17
C LEU A 604 19.64 22.67 -10.68
N ARG A 605 20.26 23.57 -9.89
CA ARG A 605 19.87 23.84 -8.50
C ARG A 605 18.46 24.41 -8.38
N CYS A 606 18.05 25.28 -9.31
CA CYS A 606 16.66 25.75 -9.38
C CYS A 606 15.69 24.58 -9.53
N SER A 607 16.06 23.60 -10.36
CA SER A 607 15.26 22.38 -10.57
C SER A 607 15.19 21.50 -9.32
N ALA A 608 16.33 21.30 -8.63
CA ALA A 608 16.41 20.59 -7.35
C ALA A 608 15.60 21.27 -6.24
N SER A 609 15.66 22.59 -6.16
CA SER A 609 14.98 23.39 -5.14
C SER A 609 13.45 23.27 -5.17
N ALA A 610 12.87 22.83 -6.29
CA ALA A 610 11.46 22.51 -6.35
C ALA A 610 11.08 21.36 -5.39
N TRP A 611 12.00 20.42 -5.18
CA TRP A 611 11.77 19.14 -4.52
C TRP A 611 12.43 19.01 -3.14
N GLY A 612 13.58 19.64 -2.90
CA GLY A 612 14.32 19.47 -1.66
C GLY A 612 15.58 20.31 -1.63
N ASP A 613 16.50 19.95 -0.73
CA ASP A 613 17.73 20.71 -0.50
C ASP A 613 18.67 20.67 -1.73
N PRO A 614 18.94 21.83 -2.38
CA PRO A 614 19.75 21.91 -3.58
C PRO A 614 21.25 22.18 -3.31
N SER A 615 21.70 22.10 -2.05
CA SER A 615 23.06 22.48 -1.65
C SER A 615 24.15 21.59 -2.25
N GLY A 616 23.87 20.31 -2.46
CA GLY A 616 24.86 19.30 -2.87
C GLY A 616 25.67 18.72 -1.73
N THR A 617 25.28 18.97 -0.47
CA THR A 617 25.98 18.50 0.74
C THR A 617 25.01 17.96 1.77
N GLY A 618 25.39 16.91 2.50
CA GLY A 618 24.55 16.31 3.54
C GLY A 618 23.28 15.67 2.97
N ASN A 619 22.13 15.97 3.57
CA ASN A 619 20.82 15.50 3.12
C ASN A 619 20.37 16.35 1.93
N THR A 620 20.68 15.94 0.71
CA THR A 620 20.44 16.72 -0.52
C THR A 620 19.74 15.89 -1.59
N VAL A 621 19.03 16.58 -2.50
CA VAL A 621 18.49 16.00 -3.73
C VAL A 621 19.32 16.37 -4.97
N PHE A 622 20.43 17.08 -4.77
CA PHE A 622 21.34 17.55 -5.82
C PHE A 622 22.64 16.76 -5.78
N PHE A 623 22.86 15.89 -6.76
CA PHE A 623 24.05 15.02 -6.81
C PHE A 623 24.96 15.40 -7.98
N THR A 624 26.14 14.76 -8.06
CA THR A 624 27.08 14.96 -9.16
C THR A 624 27.35 13.65 -9.88
N TRP A 625 27.89 13.72 -11.10
CA TRP A 625 28.35 12.52 -11.81
C TRP A 625 29.55 11.80 -11.15
N LYS A 626 30.15 12.36 -10.08
CA LYS A 626 31.19 11.73 -9.24
C LYS A 626 30.61 10.62 -8.34
N THR A 627 30.05 9.59 -8.96
CA THR A 627 29.42 8.44 -8.28
C THR A 627 29.66 7.14 -9.06
N SER A 628 29.13 5.99 -8.66
CA SER A 628 29.19 4.75 -9.45
C SER A 628 27.89 4.51 -10.22
N GLU A 629 27.93 3.75 -11.32
CA GLU A 629 26.70 3.34 -12.04
C GLU A 629 25.75 2.54 -11.14
N ALA A 630 26.31 1.71 -10.25
CA ALA A 630 25.54 0.94 -9.28
C ALA A 630 24.76 1.85 -8.31
N TRP A 631 25.41 2.91 -7.83
CA TRP A 631 24.77 3.92 -6.97
C TRP A 631 23.67 4.68 -7.72
N ILE A 632 23.88 5.00 -9.01
CA ILE A 632 22.85 5.65 -9.83
C ILE A 632 21.62 4.75 -9.97
N GLY A 633 21.78 3.46 -10.26
CA GLY A 633 20.67 2.51 -10.36
C GLY A 633 19.91 2.31 -9.05
N GLN A 634 20.63 2.22 -7.92
CA GLN A 634 20.03 2.15 -6.59
C GLN A 634 19.25 3.41 -6.25
N THR A 635 19.87 4.58 -6.44
CA THR A 635 19.25 5.88 -6.17
C THR A 635 18.04 6.10 -7.05
N ALA A 636 18.11 5.79 -8.36
CA ALA A 636 16.98 5.88 -9.27
C ALA A 636 15.79 4.99 -8.84
N THR A 637 16.09 3.80 -8.31
CA THR A 637 15.06 2.91 -7.73
C THR A 637 14.41 3.54 -6.49
N LEU A 638 15.23 4.11 -5.59
CA LEU A 638 14.76 4.78 -4.38
C LEU A 638 13.89 6.00 -4.70
N VAL A 639 14.36 6.89 -5.58
CA VAL A 639 13.71 8.16 -5.94
C VAL A 639 12.78 8.04 -7.14
N THR A 640 12.19 6.86 -7.40
CA THR A 640 11.22 6.70 -8.48
C THR A 640 10.10 7.75 -8.37
N ASP A 641 9.59 8.19 -9.51
CA ASP A 641 8.61 9.26 -9.69
C ASP A 641 9.07 10.66 -9.20
N HIS A 642 10.34 10.83 -8.81
CA HIS A 642 11.02 12.11 -8.58
C HIS A 642 12.06 12.34 -9.68
N PRO A 643 12.53 13.57 -9.94
CA PRO A 643 13.68 13.76 -10.83
C PRO A 643 14.96 13.20 -10.19
N LEU A 644 15.79 12.53 -10.99
CA LEU A 644 17.18 12.28 -10.62
C LEU A 644 18.02 13.45 -11.12
N ILE A 645 18.91 14.00 -10.30
CA ILE A 645 19.66 15.21 -10.62
C ILE A 645 21.16 14.93 -10.51
N LEU A 646 21.90 15.02 -11.62
CA LEU A 646 23.34 14.77 -11.70
C LEU A 646 24.06 15.94 -12.37
N ASP A 647 24.82 16.70 -11.57
CA ASP A 647 25.61 17.84 -12.03
C ASP A 647 26.99 17.42 -12.57
N GLU A 648 27.40 18.07 -13.65
CA GLU A 648 28.73 18.04 -14.27
C GLU A 648 29.21 16.67 -14.77
N THR A 649 28.88 16.33 -16.01
CA THR A 649 29.29 15.08 -16.68
C THR A 649 30.80 14.84 -16.70
N LYS A 650 31.66 15.87 -16.67
CA LYS A 650 33.12 15.67 -16.58
C LYS A 650 33.55 14.91 -15.33
N LEU A 651 32.80 15.02 -14.24
CA LEU A 651 33.09 14.30 -13.01
C LEU A 651 32.83 12.80 -13.12
N ALA A 652 32.16 12.32 -14.18
CA ALA A 652 31.84 10.90 -14.37
C ALA A 652 33.08 9.99 -14.30
N GLY A 653 34.21 10.42 -14.88
CA GLY A 653 35.46 9.65 -14.90
C GLY A 653 36.29 9.74 -13.62
N THR A 654 35.91 10.57 -12.65
CA THR A 654 36.71 10.80 -11.42
C THR A 654 36.50 9.76 -10.33
N ALA A 655 35.48 8.91 -10.46
CA ALA A 655 35.13 7.84 -9.53
C ALA A 655 35.50 6.43 -10.04
N GLY A 656 36.22 6.32 -11.17
CA GLY A 656 36.57 5.06 -11.86
C GLY A 656 37.97 5.08 -12.48
N LYS A 657 38.25 4.22 -13.48
CA LYS A 657 39.56 4.24 -14.16
C LYS A 657 39.66 5.46 -15.08
N LYS A 658 40.86 6.05 -15.19
CA LYS A 658 41.12 7.19 -16.10
C LYS A 658 40.68 6.83 -17.53
N GLY A 659 39.82 7.65 -18.13
CA GLY A 659 39.33 7.48 -19.50
C GLY A 659 37.91 6.90 -19.65
N GLU A 660 37.26 6.48 -18.57
CA GLU A 660 35.94 5.81 -18.64
C GLU A 660 34.71 6.77 -18.61
N ALA A 661 34.92 8.09 -18.56
CA ALA A 661 33.84 9.07 -18.45
C ALA A 661 32.77 8.92 -19.54
N ALA A 662 33.19 8.76 -20.80
CA ALA A 662 32.29 8.61 -21.94
C ALA A 662 31.45 7.34 -21.86
N SER A 663 32.09 6.21 -21.54
CA SER A 663 31.42 4.91 -21.38
C SER A 663 30.36 4.96 -20.28
N LYS A 664 30.71 5.54 -19.13
CA LYS A 664 29.81 5.66 -17.98
C LYS A 664 28.63 6.60 -18.24
N VAL A 665 28.85 7.74 -18.89
CA VAL A 665 27.75 8.66 -19.27
C VAL A 665 26.80 7.95 -20.22
N SER A 666 27.34 7.29 -21.26
CA SER A 666 26.55 6.51 -22.22
C SER A 666 25.74 5.41 -21.54
N SER A 667 26.38 4.51 -20.79
CA SER A 667 25.72 3.40 -20.09
C SER A 667 24.64 3.88 -19.12
N THR A 668 24.87 5.00 -18.42
CA THR A 668 23.91 5.60 -17.49
C THR A 668 22.68 6.13 -18.24
N ILE A 669 22.86 6.83 -19.36
CA ILE A 669 21.73 7.32 -20.19
C ILE A 669 20.84 6.14 -20.60
N TYR A 670 21.44 5.04 -21.05
CA TYR A 670 20.69 3.83 -21.43
C TYR A 670 19.98 3.20 -20.23
N GLN A 671 20.68 3.01 -19.12
CA GLN A 671 20.13 2.42 -17.91
C GLN A 671 18.93 3.24 -17.41
N VAL A 672 19.10 4.54 -17.23
CA VAL A 672 18.04 5.44 -16.75
C VAL A 672 16.85 5.45 -17.69
N SER A 673 17.08 5.60 -19.00
CA SER A 673 16.01 5.64 -19.99
C SER A 673 15.26 4.30 -20.11
N SER A 674 15.91 3.18 -19.82
CA SER A 674 15.26 1.87 -19.80
C SER A 674 14.37 1.63 -18.58
N GLY A 675 14.53 2.40 -17.50
CA GLY A 675 13.73 2.28 -16.29
C GLY A 675 14.05 1.07 -15.41
N GLN A 676 15.19 0.40 -15.61
CA GLN A 676 15.55 -0.83 -14.91
C GLN A 676 17.02 -0.86 -14.51
N ASP A 677 17.31 -1.41 -13.32
CA ASP A 677 18.67 -1.68 -12.89
C ASP A 677 19.28 -2.88 -13.65
N LYS A 678 20.60 -3.03 -13.60
CA LYS A 678 21.26 -4.23 -14.13
C LYS A 678 20.78 -5.45 -13.33
N ARG A 679 20.34 -6.49 -14.03
CA ARG A 679 19.97 -7.78 -13.42
C ARG A 679 21.20 -8.38 -12.74
N ARG A 680 21.08 -8.74 -11.47
CA ARG A 680 22.17 -9.37 -10.69
C ARG A 680 21.77 -10.77 -10.26
N GLY A 681 22.72 -11.69 -10.31
CA GLY A 681 22.60 -12.97 -9.64
C GLY A 681 22.60 -12.80 -8.11
N SER A 682 22.10 -13.83 -7.44
CA SER A 682 22.16 -14.04 -5.99
C SER A 682 22.53 -15.50 -5.75
N LEU A 683 22.98 -15.84 -4.54
CA LEU A 683 23.30 -17.22 -4.17
C LEU A 683 22.11 -18.19 -4.33
N LYS A 684 20.87 -17.68 -4.40
CA LYS A 684 19.63 -18.46 -4.51
C LYS A 684 18.91 -18.33 -5.87
N GLY A 685 19.53 -17.69 -6.87
CA GLY A 685 18.90 -17.41 -8.17
C GLY A 685 19.14 -15.98 -8.63
N THR A 686 18.14 -15.30 -9.19
CA THR A 686 18.27 -13.89 -9.61
C THR A 686 17.72 -12.93 -8.55
N ARG A 687 18.47 -11.87 -8.24
CA ARG A 687 18.01 -10.80 -7.35
C ARG A 687 16.92 -10.00 -8.08
N ARG A 688 15.86 -9.61 -7.34
CA ARG A 688 14.83 -8.71 -7.87
C ARG A 688 15.50 -7.44 -8.40
N THR A 689 15.21 -7.10 -9.64
CA THR A 689 15.79 -5.94 -10.32
C THR A 689 15.02 -4.68 -9.92
N GLY A 690 15.74 -3.64 -9.51
CA GLY A 690 15.14 -2.33 -9.25
C GLY A 690 14.55 -1.74 -10.52
N THR A 691 13.40 -1.09 -10.41
CA THR A 691 12.74 -0.44 -11.55
C THR A 691 12.31 0.95 -11.15
N TRP A 692 12.38 1.90 -12.06
CA TRP A 692 12.03 3.30 -11.80
C TRP A 692 11.30 3.95 -12.96
N ARG A 693 10.66 5.06 -12.64
CA ARG A 693 10.05 5.99 -13.59
C ARG A 693 10.50 7.40 -13.23
N LEU A 694 11.40 8.00 -13.99
CA LEU A 694 11.90 9.34 -13.73
C LEU A 694 12.48 10.01 -14.97
N VAL A 695 12.59 11.33 -14.89
CA VAL A 695 13.44 12.15 -15.76
C VAL A 695 14.78 12.38 -15.05
N LEU A 696 15.89 12.10 -15.74
CA LEU A 696 17.22 12.51 -15.28
C LEU A 696 17.52 13.90 -15.80
N LEU A 697 17.86 14.81 -14.90
CA LEU A 697 18.36 16.14 -15.20
C LEU A 697 19.89 16.15 -15.08
N SER A 698 20.56 16.55 -16.15
CA SER A 698 22.01 16.55 -16.25
C SER A 698 22.54 17.91 -16.72
N THR A 699 23.79 18.20 -16.37
CA THR A 699 24.56 19.34 -16.90
C THR A 699 25.94 18.89 -17.34
N GLY A 700 26.53 19.60 -18.31
CA GLY A 700 27.88 19.34 -18.76
C GLY A 700 28.46 20.44 -19.66
N GLU A 701 29.76 20.39 -19.92
CA GLU A 701 30.37 21.25 -20.95
C GLU A 701 30.16 20.73 -22.38
N GLN A 702 30.02 19.41 -22.53
CA GLN A 702 29.67 18.71 -23.76
C GLN A 702 28.27 18.11 -23.60
N ARG A 703 27.55 17.92 -24.71
CA ARG A 703 26.21 17.32 -24.63
C ARG A 703 26.36 15.87 -24.18
N ALA A 704 25.46 15.41 -23.31
CA ALA A 704 25.47 14.03 -22.82
C ALA A 704 25.40 13.01 -23.97
N VAL A 705 24.71 13.36 -25.07
CA VAL A 705 24.64 12.54 -26.30
C VAL A 705 25.96 12.43 -27.05
N ASP A 706 26.86 13.41 -26.93
CA ASP A 706 28.15 13.39 -27.64
C ASP A 706 29.09 12.27 -27.09
N PHE A 707 28.79 11.76 -25.89
CA PHE A 707 29.47 10.61 -25.30
C PHE A 707 28.97 9.25 -25.87
N CYS A 708 27.84 9.22 -26.58
CA CYS A 708 27.23 8.03 -27.15
C CYS A 708 27.69 7.78 -28.61
N LYS A 709 29.00 7.60 -28.80
CA LYS A 709 29.66 7.50 -30.12
C LYS A 709 29.31 6.28 -30.95
N GLU A 710 28.65 5.25 -30.39
CA GLU A 710 28.39 3.98 -31.07
C GLU A 710 26.91 3.73 -31.40
N ASP A 711 25.93 4.39 -30.77
CA ASP A 711 24.51 4.07 -31.00
C ASP A 711 23.60 5.31 -31.14
N GLY A 712 23.01 5.51 -32.32
CA GLY A 712 22.07 6.61 -32.62
C GLY A 712 20.77 6.58 -31.80
N GLY A 713 20.49 5.48 -31.10
CA GLY A 713 19.36 5.36 -30.17
C GLY A 713 19.46 6.28 -28.94
N ALA A 714 20.65 6.74 -28.55
CA ALA A 714 20.82 7.64 -27.41
C ALA A 714 20.26 9.05 -27.67
N HIS A 715 20.42 9.59 -28.89
CA HIS A 715 19.91 10.91 -29.28
C HIS A 715 18.39 11.02 -29.16
N ALA A 716 17.69 9.91 -29.30
CA ALA A 716 16.25 9.81 -29.14
C ALA A 716 15.76 9.84 -27.69
N ARG A 717 16.65 9.69 -26.70
CA ARG A 717 16.33 9.55 -25.27
C ARG A 717 16.78 10.74 -24.44
N VAL A 718 17.51 11.68 -25.05
CA VAL A 718 18.06 12.86 -24.38
C VAL A 718 17.57 14.14 -25.06
N LEU A 719 16.87 14.97 -24.30
CA LEU A 719 16.54 16.33 -24.69
C LEU A 719 17.74 17.24 -24.37
N SER A 720 18.58 17.51 -25.35
CA SER A 720 19.76 18.37 -25.18
C SER A 720 19.42 19.86 -25.37
N LEU A 721 19.43 20.60 -24.26
CA LEU A 721 19.32 22.05 -24.22
C LEU A 721 20.71 22.68 -24.37
N TRP A 722 21.15 22.90 -25.61
CA TRP A 722 22.45 23.53 -25.89
C TRP A 722 22.39 25.06 -25.82
N GLY A 723 23.29 25.67 -25.06
CA GLY A 723 23.49 27.13 -25.02
C GLY A 723 23.60 27.72 -23.61
N MET A 724 23.87 29.03 -23.52
CA MET A 724 23.99 29.72 -22.23
C MET A 724 22.68 29.60 -21.42
N PRO A 725 22.77 29.21 -20.13
CA PRO A 725 21.59 29.06 -19.28
C PRO A 725 20.98 30.40 -18.85
N PHE A 726 21.80 31.45 -18.76
CA PHE A 726 21.39 32.79 -18.38
C PHE A 726 22.01 33.80 -19.34
N SER A 727 21.31 34.91 -19.57
CA SER A 727 21.71 35.98 -20.50
C SER A 727 21.28 37.35 -19.95
N GLY A 728 22.04 38.40 -20.23
CA GLY A 728 21.73 39.77 -19.79
C GLY A 728 22.87 40.44 -19.02
N ASP A 729 22.67 41.70 -18.64
CA ASP A 729 23.63 42.52 -17.89
C ASP A 729 23.72 42.08 -16.41
N ASN A 730 24.85 42.35 -15.75
CA ASN A 730 25.11 41.97 -14.33
C ASN A 730 24.86 40.49 -14.02
N LEU A 731 25.18 39.62 -14.98
CA LEU A 731 24.89 38.18 -14.92
C LEU A 731 25.44 37.49 -13.66
N ALA A 732 26.63 37.87 -13.19
CA ALA A 732 27.24 37.23 -12.02
C ALA A 732 26.43 37.46 -10.74
N ASP A 733 26.04 38.71 -10.47
CA ASP A 733 25.26 39.07 -9.28
C ASP A 733 23.86 38.45 -9.34
N TYR A 734 23.24 38.47 -10.53
CA TYR A 734 21.95 37.82 -10.73
C TYR A 734 22.02 36.31 -10.46
N VAL A 735 22.99 35.61 -11.04
CA VAL A 735 23.16 34.16 -10.84
C VAL A 735 23.47 33.82 -9.39
N ASN A 736 24.28 34.64 -8.71
CA ASN A 736 24.55 34.48 -7.28
C ASN A 736 23.28 34.68 -6.43
N ASN A 737 22.48 35.71 -6.74
CA ASN A 737 21.21 35.95 -6.06
C ASN A 737 20.22 34.79 -6.28
N VAL A 738 20.15 34.25 -7.50
CA VAL A 738 19.35 33.05 -7.81
C VAL A 738 19.80 31.88 -6.93
N GLU A 739 21.11 31.60 -6.90
CA GLU A 739 21.67 30.48 -6.13
C GLU A 739 21.39 30.61 -4.63
N LEU A 740 21.66 31.78 -4.04
CA LEU A 740 21.42 32.03 -2.62
C LEU A 740 19.92 31.88 -2.28
N THR A 741 19.05 32.47 -3.11
CA THR A 741 17.60 32.42 -2.86
C THR A 741 17.09 30.99 -2.88
N VAL A 742 17.48 30.16 -3.85
CA VAL A 742 17.00 28.77 -3.93
C VAL A 742 17.62 27.85 -2.88
N LYS A 743 18.81 28.17 -2.35
CA LYS A 743 19.43 27.47 -1.21
C LYS A 743 18.75 27.80 0.13
N GLU A 744 18.08 28.93 0.23
CA GLU A 744 17.35 29.32 1.45
C GLU A 744 15.86 29.00 1.37
N ASN A 745 15.31 28.85 0.16
CA ASN A 745 13.88 28.67 -0.10
C ASN A 745 13.67 27.49 -1.05
N PHE A 746 13.34 26.31 -0.55
CA PHE A 746 13.21 25.09 -1.37
C PHE A 746 12.22 24.08 -0.80
N GLY A 747 11.90 23.06 -1.60
CA GLY A 747 11.08 21.91 -1.21
C GLY A 747 9.59 22.23 -1.08
N HIS A 748 9.10 23.27 -1.76
CA HIS A 748 7.70 23.72 -1.67
C HIS A 748 6.87 23.33 -2.90
N ALA A 749 7.45 23.44 -4.10
CA ALA A 749 6.71 23.38 -5.35
C ALA A 749 6.36 21.94 -5.77
N GLY A 750 7.32 21.00 -5.70
CA GLY A 750 7.13 19.59 -5.99
C GLY A 750 5.96 18.96 -5.23
N PRO A 751 5.91 19.03 -3.89
CA PRO A 751 4.78 18.48 -3.13
C PRO A 751 3.44 19.18 -3.43
N LYS A 752 3.43 20.47 -3.82
CA LYS A 752 2.21 21.16 -4.28
C LYS A 752 1.69 20.57 -5.60
N VAL A 753 2.59 20.34 -6.57
CA VAL A 753 2.25 19.69 -7.85
C VAL A 753 1.71 18.28 -7.61
N VAL A 754 2.35 17.49 -6.74
CA VAL A 754 1.87 16.14 -6.42
C VAL A 754 0.50 16.16 -5.74
N LYS A 755 0.25 17.09 -4.82
CA LYS A 755 -1.08 17.27 -4.19
C LYS A 755 -2.15 17.61 -5.22
N PHE A 756 -1.82 18.44 -6.22
CA PHE A 756 -2.72 18.72 -7.34
C PHE A 756 -3.00 17.46 -8.16
N ILE A 757 -1.98 16.66 -8.47
CA ILE A 757 -2.15 15.38 -9.19
C ILE A 757 -3.09 14.43 -8.43
N LEU A 758 -2.87 14.29 -7.12
CA LEU A 758 -3.67 13.45 -6.23
C LEU A 758 -5.14 13.90 -6.16
N ALA A 759 -5.39 15.21 -6.15
CA ALA A 759 -6.74 15.78 -6.07
C ALA A 759 -7.54 15.62 -7.38
N ASN A 760 -6.87 15.48 -8.53
CA ASN A 760 -7.50 15.45 -9.85
C ASN A 760 -7.40 14.07 -10.55
N GLN A 761 -7.47 12.97 -9.77
CA GLN A 761 -7.42 11.60 -10.28
C GLN A 761 -8.45 11.27 -11.38
N ARG A 762 -9.60 11.95 -11.37
CA ARG A 762 -10.65 11.78 -12.37
C ARG A 762 -10.22 12.25 -13.76
N ASP A 763 -9.29 13.20 -13.85
CA ASP A 763 -8.85 13.81 -15.10
C ASP A 763 -7.61 13.13 -15.70
N TRP A 764 -7.03 12.15 -14.99
CA TRP A 764 -5.85 11.41 -15.47
C TRP A 764 -6.02 10.78 -16.86
N PRO A 765 -7.19 10.17 -17.21
CA PRO A 765 -7.42 9.67 -18.57
C PRO A 765 -7.35 10.78 -19.63
N LEU A 766 -7.86 11.97 -19.32
CA LEU A 766 -7.82 13.13 -20.21
C LEU A 766 -6.38 13.63 -20.42
N TRP A 767 -5.56 13.69 -19.36
CA TRP A 767 -4.15 14.10 -19.48
C TRP A 767 -3.37 13.14 -20.37
N ARG A 768 -3.65 11.84 -20.26
CA ARG A 768 -3.08 10.82 -21.12
C ARG A 768 -3.51 10.99 -22.58
N GLU A 769 -4.79 11.26 -22.83
CA GLU A 769 -5.31 11.49 -24.18
C GLU A 769 -4.63 12.70 -24.83
N THR A 770 -4.54 13.82 -24.12
CA THR A 770 -3.82 15.03 -24.56
C THR A 770 -2.36 14.72 -24.92
N TYR A 771 -1.66 13.93 -24.11
CA TYR A 771 -0.28 13.49 -24.43
C TYR A 771 -0.22 12.70 -25.74
N LEU A 772 -1.13 11.74 -25.93
CA LEU A 772 -1.18 10.93 -27.15
C LEU A 772 -1.49 11.77 -28.40
N GLU A 773 -2.33 12.80 -28.28
CA GLU A 773 -2.61 13.74 -29.37
C GLU A 773 -1.39 14.59 -29.72
N LEU A 774 -0.74 15.19 -28.72
CA LEU A 774 0.47 15.99 -28.90
C LEU A 774 1.60 15.15 -29.51
N ARG A 775 1.74 13.90 -29.08
CA ARG A 775 2.69 12.96 -29.65
C ARG A 775 2.45 12.75 -31.15
N ARG A 776 1.19 12.55 -31.57
CA ARG A 776 0.83 12.44 -33.00
C ARG A 776 1.11 13.75 -33.75
N HIS A 777 0.84 14.90 -33.13
CA HIS A 777 1.09 16.21 -33.72
C HIS A 777 2.59 16.42 -34.03
N TYR A 778 3.47 16.23 -33.04
CA TYR A 778 4.91 16.36 -33.23
C TYR A 778 5.46 15.30 -34.21
N THR A 779 4.90 14.08 -34.20
CA THR A 779 5.27 13.03 -35.19
C THR A 779 5.01 13.49 -36.62
N LYS A 780 3.88 14.16 -36.88
CA LYS A 780 3.57 14.71 -38.21
C LYS A 780 4.54 15.85 -38.59
N LEU A 781 4.88 16.74 -37.66
CA LEU A 781 5.82 17.84 -37.89
C LEU A 781 7.25 17.35 -38.23
N ALA A 782 7.66 16.20 -37.71
CA ALA A 782 8.99 15.64 -37.95
C ALA A 782 9.20 15.08 -39.38
N GLY A 783 8.16 15.01 -40.22
CA GLY A 783 8.30 14.76 -41.66
C GLY A 783 8.99 13.45 -42.07
N GLY A 784 9.06 12.44 -41.18
CA GLY A 784 9.69 11.14 -41.46
C GLY A 784 11.14 10.97 -40.99
N ASN A 785 11.75 11.95 -40.32
CA ASN A 785 13.08 11.78 -39.72
C ASN A 785 12.97 10.94 -38.42
N ASN A 786 13.53 9.72 -38.43
CA ASN A 786 13.45 8.74 -37.33
C ASN A 786 14.06 9.22 -36.00
N ILE A 787 15.06 10.12 -36.02
CA ILE A 787 15.66 10.69 -34.80
C ILE A 787 14.77 11.82 -34.27
N ALA A 788 14.27 12.70 -35.15
CA ALA A 788 13.30 13.73 -34.79
C ALA A 788 11.99 13.12 -34.25
N ALA A 789 11.56 11.96 -34.80
CA ALA A 789 10.36 11.25 -34.39
C ALA A 789 10.34 10.85 -32.91
N ARG A 790 11.50 10.66 -32.27
CA ARG A 790 11.59 10.25 -30.85
C ARG A 790 11.82 11.41 -29.88
N LEU A 791 12.46 12.50 -30.30
CA LEU A 791 12.52 13.77 -29.55
C LEU A 791 11.11 14.38 -29.35
N ASN A 792 10.19 14.08 -30.27
CA ASN A 792 8.77 14.43 -30.19
C ASN A 792 8.08 13.94 -28.92
N ASP A 793 8.46 12.76 -28.41
CA ASP A 793 7.83 12.19 -27.22
C ASP A 793 8.13 13.08 -26.00
N GLN A 794 9.36 13.58 -25.87
CA GLN A 794 9.78 14.44 -24.76
C GLN A 794 9.08 15.81 -24.80
N LEU A 795 8.95 16.40 -25.99
CA LEU A 795 8.24 17.66 -26.17
C LEU A 795 6.74 17.51 -26.00
N ALA A 796 6.15 16.39 -26.42
CA ALA A 796 4.76 16.07 -26.13
C ALA A 796 4.52 15.97 -24.62
N VAL A 797 5.45 15.34 -23.88
CA VAL A 797 5.38 15.30 -22.41
C VAL A 797 5.44 16.71 -21.81
N LEU A 798 6.43 17.53 -22.20
CA LEU A 798 6.53 18.92 -21.72
C LEU A 798 5.28 19.74 -22.02
N ASN A 799 4.77 19.67 -23.25
CA ASN A 799 3.59 20.41 -23.68
C ASN A 799 2.30 19.92 -22.96
N THR A 800 2.26 18.65 -22.55
CA THR A 800 1.17 18.13 -21.71
C THR A 800 1.29 18.58 -20.25
N VAL A 801 2.50 18.52 -19.68
CA VAL A 801 2.73 18.68 -18.24
C VAL A 801 2.80 20.15 -17.82
N ILE A 802 3.40 21.04 -18.61
CA ILE A 802 3.58 22.45 -18.21
C ILE A 802 2.24 23.14 -17.89
N PRO A 803 1.16 23.01 -18.70
CA PRO A 803 -0.14 23.57 -18.33
C PRO A 803 -0.68 23.04 -16.99
N LEU A 804 -0.46 21.74 -16.70
CA LEU A 804 -0.86 21.13 -15.43
C LEU A 804 -0.03 21.68 -14.26
N VAL A 805 1.26 21.97 -14.47
CA VAL A 805 2.11 22.63 -13.47
C VAL A 805 1.59 24.04 -13.18
N HIS A 806 1.17 24.81 -14.18
CA HIS A 806 0.55 26.12 -13.95
C HIS A 806 -0.81 26.03 -13.25
N ALA A 807 -1.60 25.00 -13.53
CA ALA A 807 -2.82 24.74 -12.78
C ALA A 807 -2.53 24.44 -11.30
N ALA A 808 -1.43 23.73 -11.02
CA ALA A 808 -0.98 23.44 -9.66
C ALA A 808 -0.31 24.63 -8.95
N LEU A 809 0.38 25.49 -9.71
CA LEU A 809 1.19 26.62 -9.26
C LEU A 809 0.80 27.90 -10.06
N PRO A 810 -0.41 28.45 -9.86
CA PRO A 810 -0.89 29.60 -10.62
C PRO A 810 -0.06 30.88 -10.42
N GLU A 811 0.79 30.92 -9.38
CA GLU A 811 1.70 32.03 -9.11
C GLU A 811 2.92 32.07 -10.06
N LEU A 812 3.14 31.00 -10.84
CA LEU A 812 4.11 31.00 -11.94
C LEU A 812 3.52 31.75 -13.14
N LYS A 813 4.10 32.92 -13.44
CA LYS A 813 3.58 33.89 -14.41
C LYS A 813 4.48 33.97 -15.65
N PRO A 814 4.25 33.12 -16.68
CA PRO A 814 5.03 33.16 -17.89
C PRO A 814 4.82 34.50 -18.61
N LYS A 815 5.89 35.08 -19.16
CA LYS A 815 5.84 36.40 -19.82
C LYS A 815 5.19 36.37 -21.20
N ARG A 816 5.12 35.20 -21.81
CA ARG A 816 4.50 34.91 -23.11
C ARG A 816 3.86 33.51 -23.07
N PRO A 817 3.01 33.13 -24.03
CA PRO A 817 2.43 31.79 -24.10
C PRO A 817 3.49 30.68 -24.02
N ILE A 818 3.23 29.62 -23.24
CA ILE A 818 4.15 28.49 -23.06
C ILE A 818 4.56 27.84 -24.39
N ARG A 819 3.63 27.80 -25.35
CA ARG A 819 3.89 27.27 -26.70
C ARG A 819 5.08 27.96 -27.36
N GLU A 820 5.24 29.28 -27.20
CA GLU A 820 6.36 30.02 -27.79
C GLU A 820 7.71 29.61 -27.20
N TYR A 821 7.75 29.28 -25.90
CA TYR A 821 8.96 28.73 -25.29
C TYR A 821 9.30 27.34 -25.84
N LEU A 822 8.28 26.48 -26.02
CA LEU A 822 8.47 25.14 -26.58
C LEU A 822 8.92 25.19 -28.03
N ASP A 823 8.38 26.11 -28.84
CA ASP A 823 8.76 26.29 -30.23
C ASP A 823 10.22 26.77 -30.38
N ALA A 824 10.68 27.65 -29.47
CA ALA A 824 12.08 28.09 -29.43
C ALA A 824 13.06 26.93 -29.12
N ILE A 825 12.68 26.06 -28.19
CA ILE A 825 13.45 24.84 -27.87
C ILE A 825 13.41 23.87 -29.04
N TRP A 826 12.23 23.65 -29.64
CA TRP A 826 12.07 22.78 -30.80
C TRP A 826 13.04 23.15 -31.91
N ASN A 827 13.12 24.43 -32.29
CA ASN A 827 14.06 24.88 -33.30
C ASN A 827 15.53 24.55 -32.97
N THR A 828 15.90 24.63 -31.69
CA THR A 828 17.25 24.28 -31.23
C THR A 828 17.48 22.76 -31.26
N VAL A 829 16.51 21.99 -30.78
CA VAL A 829 16.56 20.52 -30.70
C VAL A 829 16.52 19.89 -32.09
N SER A 830 15.68 20.38 -33.00
CA SER A 830 15.61 19.92 -34.38
C SER A 830 16.90 20.21 -35.15
N LYS A 831 17.50 21.40 -34.98
CA LYS A 831 18.81 21.71 -35.57
C LYS A 831 19.90 20.76 -35.06
N ASN A 832 19.96 20.54 -33.75
CA ASN A 832 20.91 19.59 -33.14
C ASN A 832 20.68 18.14 -33.60
N ALA A 833 19.42 17.74 -33.84
CA ALA A 833 19.08 16.41 -34.35
C ALA A 833 19.49 16.23 -35.82
N MET A 834 19.48 17.29 -36.63
CA MET A 834 20.01 17.29 -37.99
C MET A 834 21.55 17.17 -37.99
N GLU A 835 22.24 17.83 -37.05
CA GLU A 835 23.69 17.67 -36.84
C GLU A 835 24.09 16.26 -36.34
N ALA A 836 23.20 15.57 -35.62
CA ALA A 836 23.41 14.23 -35.09
C ALA A 836 23.12 13.10 -36.11
N ASP A 837 22.71 13.43 -37.33
CA ASP A 837 22.47 12.43 -38.37
C ASP A 837 23.80 11.83 -38.87
N ARG A 838 24.20 10.73 -38.24
CA ARG A 838 25.45 10.01 -38.55
C ARG A 838 25.61 9.70 -40.02
N ALA A 839 24.53 9.44 -40.75
CA ALA A 839 24.61 9.19 -42.18
C ALA A 839 25.11 10.43 -42.94
N THR A 840 24.61 11.62 -42.62
CA THR A 840 25.06 12.89 -43.21
C THR A 840 26.46 13.27 -42.74
N VAL A 841 26.78 13.06 -41.46
CA VAL A 841 28.12 13.29 -40.91
C VAL A 841 29.16 12.38 -41.60
N ALA A 842 28.85 11.10 -41.76
CA ALA A 842 29.69 10.16 -42.51
C ALA A 842 29.85 10.61 -43.97
N LEU A 843 28.77 11.10 -44.60
CA LEU A 843 28.81 11.57 -45.99
C LEU A 843 29.77 12.77 -46.11
N ARG A 844 29.72 13.71 -45.17
CA ARG A 844 30.64 14.85 -45.11
C ARG A 844 32.09 14.41 -44.94
N HIS A 845 32.38 13.52 -43.99
CA HIS A 845 33.73 13.00 -43.78
C HIS A 845 34.27 12.22 -44.99
N VAL A 846 33.45 11.37 -45.59
CA VAL A 846 33.81 10.62 -46.80
C VAL A 846 34.08 11.59 -47.96
N TYR A 847 33.26 12.61 -48.15
CA TYR A 847 33.46 13.62 -49.18
C TYR A 847 34.73 14.46 -48.94
N ASP A 848 34.91 15.03 -47.75
CA ASP A 848 36.09 15.84 -47.40
C ASP A 848 37.38 15.05 -47.55
N TRP A 849 37.38 13.77 -47.14
CA TRP A 849 38.49 12.85 -47.37
C TRP A 849 38.74 12.63 -48.87
N SER A 850 37.68 12.47 -49.66
CA SER A 850 37.79 12.23 -51.10
C SER A 850 38.41 13.42 -51.83
N VAL A 851 38.02 14.63 -51.45
CA VAL A 851 38.61 15.88 -51.98
C VAL A 851 40.08 15.98 -51.59
N ALA A 852 40.42 15.73 -50.33
CA ALA A 852 41.80 15.79 -49.84
C ALA A 852 42.70 14.69 -50.42
N ASN A 853 42.12 13.57 -50.86
CA ASN A 853 42.83 12.41 -51.41
C ASN A 853 42.46 12.15 -52.88
N ARG A 854 42.21 13.22 -53.65
CA ARG A 854 41.73 13.16 -55.04
C ARG A 854 42.62 12.27 -55.93
N ASP A 855 43.93 12.32 -55.70
CA ASP A 855 44.97 11.54 -56.38
C ASP A 855 44.86 10.02 -56.15
N LYS A 856 44.15 9.60 -55.10
CA LYS A 856 43.88 8.18 -54.81
C LYS A 856 42.65 7.64 -55.55
N PHE A 857 41.97 8.44 -56.38
CA PHE A 857 40.84 7.98 -57.19
C PHE A 857 41.22 7.91 -58.66
N PHE A 858 40.84 6.81 -59.31
CA PHE A 858 41.03 6.63 -60.75
C PHE A 858 40.12 7.61 -61.52
N ASP A 859 40.68 8.36 -62.46
CA ASP A 859 40.02 9.50 -63.11
C ASP A 859 39.45 9.22 -64.51
N GLY A 860 39.57 7.96 -64.96
CA GLY A 860 39.10 7.54 -66.28
C GLY A 860 40.09 7.79 -67.43
N LYS A 861 41.20 8.51 -67.21
CA LYS A 861 42.15 8.94 -68.26
C LYS A 861 43.61 8.54 -68.00
N SER A 862 43.89 7.54 -67.16
CA SER A 862 45.28 7.08 -66.93
C SER A 862 45.88 6.25 -68.10
N GLN A 863 45.57 6.62 -69.34
CA GLN A 863 46.35 6.30 -70.52
C GLN A 863 46.76 7.63 -71.14
N ASP A 864 48.02 8.00 -70.90
CA ASP A 864 48.87 8.92 -71.68
C ASP A 864 49.66 9.90 -70.80
N SER A 865 50.72 9.39 -70.19
CA SER A 865 52.06 9.99 -70.15
C SER A 865 52.94 9.20 -69.17
N ASN A 866 54.24 9.22 -69.39
CA ASN A 866 55.28 8.32 -68.89
C ASN A 866 55.56 8.36 -67.36
N GLN A 867 54.56 8.51 -66.49
CA GLN A 867 54.68 8.29 -65.05
C GLN A 867 53.49 7.46 -64.54
N HIS A 868 53.77 6.18 -64.27
CA HIS A 868 52.81 5.28 -63.62
C HIS A 868 52.63 5.64 -62.15
N TYR A 869 51.79 6.63 -61.84
CA TYR A 869 51.36 6.84 -60.47
C TYR A 869 50.32 5.77 -60.10
N VAL A 870 50.75 4.83 -59.25
CA VAL A 870 49.86 3.95 -58.52
C VAL A 870 50.05 4.32 -57.04
N PRO A 871 49.00 4.73 -56.32
CA PRO A 871 49.12 5.00 -54.90
C PRO A 871 49.72 3.79 -54.18
N SER A 872 50.62 4.01 -53.22
CA SER A 872 51.34 2.95 -52.50
C SER A 872 50.44 1.91 -51.82
N MET A 873 49.17 2.27 -51.55
CA MET A 873 48.15 1.43 -50.92
C MET A 873 47.02 1.00 -51.89
N GLY A 874 47.22 1.17 -53.20
CA GLY A 874 46.19 0.93 -54.22
C GLY A 874 45.16 2.06 -54.35
N TRP A 875 44.27 1.94 -55.34
CA TRP A 875 43.21 2.92 -55.59
C TRP A 875 42.17 2.91 -54.47
N ALA A 876 41.65 4.08 -54.09
CA ALA A 876 40.52 4.22 -53.20
C ALA A 876 39.17 3.93 -53.89
N GLY A 877 39.14 4.12 -55.20
CA GLY A 877 37.97 3.98 -56.03
C GLY A 877 38.12 4.71 -57.36
N ARG A 878 37.01 5.18 -57.92
CA ARG A 878 36.95 5.91 -59.19
C ARG A 878 36.16 7.20 -59.04
N TRP A 879 36.70 8.28 -59.57
CA TRP A 879 36.05 9.58 -59.65
C TRP A 879 36.52 10.31 -60.90
N ASP A 880 35.66 10.33 -61.92
CA ASP A 880 36.03 10.77 -63.26
C ASP A 880 36.35 12.29 -63.32
N ASN A 881 37.29 12.66 -64.19
CA ASN A 881 37.64 14.06 -64.45
C ASN A 881 36.65 14.71 -65.44
N GLY A 882 36.24 15.97 -65.17
CA GLY A 882 35.25 16.69 -65.99
C GLY A 882 33.82 16.53 -65.47
N LYS A 883 32.83 16.32 -66.35
CA LYS A 883 31.44 16.05 -65.96
C LYS A 883 31.34 14.67 -65.30
N TRP A 884 31.10 14.64 -63.99
CA TRP A 884 30.94 13.42 -63.19
C TRP A 884 29.53 13.38 -62.57
N SER A 885 28.98 12.18 -62.39
CA SER A 885 27.68 11.96 -61.75
C SER A 885 27.77 11.22 -60.42
N GLU A 886 28.94 10.65 -60.11
CA GLU A 886 29.18 9.85 -58.92
C GLU A 886 30.64 9.81 -58.48
N ILE A 887 30.84 9.51 -57.20
CA ILE A 887 32.11 9.07 -56.65
C ILE A 887 31.95 7.59 -56.26
N ALA A 888 32.80 6.74 -56.83
CA ALA A 888 32.77 5.31 -56.59
C ALA A 888 33.90 4.90 -55.64
N TYR A 889 33.60 4.10 -54.63
CA TYR A 889 34.53 3.69 -53.58
C TYR A 889 34.67 2.17 -53.53
N LEU A 890 35.90 1.68 -53.38
CA LEU A 890 36.12 0.28 -53.02
C LEU A 890 35.69 0.04 -51.57
N LYS A 891 35.04 -1.11 -51.32
CA LYS A 891 34.52 -1.45 -49.99
C LYS A 891 35.53 -1.26 -48.85
N PRO A 892 36.77 -1.79 -48.91
CA PRO A 892 37.72 -1.66 -47.79
C PRO A 892 38.03 -0.21 -47.41
N GLN A 893 38.07 0.70 -48.40
CA GLN A 893 38.39 2.11 -48.16
C GLN A 893 37.17 2.87 -47.64
N LEU A 894 35.99 2.63 -48.22
CA LEU A 894 34.77 3.25 -47.71
C LEU A 894 34.48 2.82 -46.27
N THR A 895 34.57 1.52 -46.00
CA THR A 895 34.40 0.95 -44.66
C THR A 895 35.37 1.58 -43.67
N LYS A 896 36.66 1.68 -44.03
CA LYS A 896 37.68 2.31 -43.19
C LYS A 896 37.38 3.78 -42.85
N ILE A 897 37.03 4.59 -43.86
CA ILE A 897 36.75 6.02 -43.64
C ILE A 897 35.52 6.22 -42.74
N ILE A 898 34.47 5.40 -42.93
CA ILE A 898 33.27 5.46 -42.10
C ILE A 898 33.59 4.99 -40.66
N GLU A 899 34.33 3.90 -40.52
CA GLU A 899 34.71 3.35 -39.22
C GLU A 899 35.58 4.33 -38.41
N GLU A 900 36.54 5.00 -39.05
CA GLU A 900 37.39 6.03 -38.42
C GLU A 900 36.65 7.33 -38.10
N SER A 901 35.51 7.61 -38.74
CA SER A 901 34.75 8.86 -38.55
C SER A 901 33.55 8.72 -37.61
N VAL A 902 32.66 7.75 -37.85
CA VAL A 902 31.38 7.61 -37.13
C VAL A 902 31.09 6.19 -36.60
N GLY A 903 31.95 5.21 -36.90
CA GLY A 903 31.74 3.80 -36.53
C GLY A 903 30.68 3.06 -37.38
N GLU A 904 30.52 1.76 -37.14
CA GLU A 904 29.48 0.89 -37.74
C GLU A 904 29.26 1.02 -39.27
N PRO A 905 30.29 0.77 -40.10
CA PRO A 905 30.26 1.06 -41.54
C PRO A 905 29.11 0.38 -42.32
N ASP A 906 28.77 -0.86 -41.98
CA ASP A 906 27.69 -1.59 -42.67
C ASP A 906 26.30 -0.99 -42.39
N ALA A 907 26.06 -0.45 -41.18
CA ALA A 907 24.80 0.19 -40.82
C ALA A 907 24.62 1.54 -41.54
N ILE A 908 25.70 2.31 -41.65
CA ILE A 908 25.72 3.58 -42.41
C ILE A 908 25.47 3.35 -43.89
N ILE A 909 26.18 2.38 -44.50
CA ILE A 909 26.00 2.05 -45.92
C ILE A 909 24.57 1.59 -46.21
N ARG A 910 23.97 0.80 -45.29
CA ARG A 910 22.55 0.41 -45.40
C ARG A 910 21.63 1.63 -45.34
N THR A 911 21.87 2.54 -44.40
CA THR A 911 21.11 3.79 -44.27
C THR A 911 21.20 4.66 -45.52
N TRP A 912 22.39 4.78 -46.12
CA TRP A 912 22.57 5.49 -47.39
C TRP A 912 21.80 4.83 -48.54
N ALA A 913 21.76 3.50 -48.59
CA ALA A 913 20.98 2.78 -49.60
C ALA A 913 19.45 2.94 -49.41
N ASP A 914 18.99 2.99 -48.17
CA ASP A 914 17.57 3.21 -47.82
C ASP A 914 17.13 4.64 -48.16
N ARG A 915 18.05 5.61 -48.03
CA ARG A 915 17.85 7.01 -48.44
C ARG A 915 18.09 7.28 -49.92
N ASP A 916 18.35 6.23 -50.70
CA ASP A 916 18.64 6.34 -52.15
C ASP A 916 19.83 7.26 -52.47
N TRP A 917 20.83 7.30 -51.59
CA TRP A 917 22.07 8.06 -51.79
C TRP A 917 23.12 7.33 -52.63
N LEU A 918 22.98 6.00 -52.68
CA LEU A 918 23.83 5.11 -53.47
C LEU A 918 23.10 4.70 -54.74
N TYR A 919 23.82 4.63 -55.85
CA TYR A 919 23.28 3.97 -57.03
C TYR A 919 23.29 2.45 -56.87
N LYS A 920 22.17 1.82 -57.24
CA LYS A 920 21.98 0.37 -57.22
C LYS A 920 22.27 -0.25 -58.59
N ASP A 921 22.71 -1.51 -58.61
CA ASP A 921 22.87 -2.26 -59.86
C ASP A 921 21.51 -2.69 -60.46
N ARG A 922 21.55 -3.32 -61.63
CA ARG A 922 20.33 -3.80 -62.33
C ARG A 922 19.54 -4.86 -61.54
N GLN A 923 20.14 -5.47 -60.52
CA GLN A 923 19.53 -6.47 -59.64
C GLN A 923 19.11 -5.85 -58.29
N GLY A 924 19.21 -4.52 -58.13
CA GLY A 924 18.84 -3.81 -56.90
C GLY A 924 19.89 -3.89 -55.79
N ARG A 925 21.10 -4.40 -56.05
CA ARG A 925 22.20 -4.47 -55.07
C ARG A 925 22.84 -3.10 -54.88
N ASN A 926 23.27 -2.81 -53.65
CA ASN A 926 23.89 -1.53 -53.27
C ASN A 926 25.32 -1.34 -53.80
N GLN A 927 25.87 -2.35 -54.50
CA GLN A 927 27.19 -2.30 -55.14
C GLN A 927 27.04 -2.47 -56.64
N ARG A 928 27.90 -1.80 -57.41
CA ARG A 928 27.99 -1.92 -58.87
C ARG A 928 29.40 -2.30 -59.28
N GLN A 929 29.52 -2.88 -60.47
CA GLN A 929 30.81 -3.24 -61.02
C GLN A 929 31.30 -2.12 -61.96
N LEU A 930 32.41 -1.49 -61.62
CA LEU A 930 33.07 -0.47 -62.45
C LEU A 930 34.48 -0.91 -62.83
N THR A 931 34.96 -0.47 -63.98
CA THR A 931 36.34 -0.70 -64.41
C THR A 931 37.26 0.35 -63.77
N ILE A 932 38.26 -0.11 -63.02
CA ILE A 932 39.35 0.67 -62.42
C ILE A 932 40.65 0.10 -62.98
N ARG A 933 41.41 0.89 -63.75
CA ARG A 933 42.68 0.47 -64.39
C ARG A 933 42.56 -0.87 -65.16
N GLY A 934 41.52 -1.01 -65.98
CA GLY A 934 41.29 -2.21 -66.81
C GLY A 934 40.76 -3.43 -66.06
N GLN A 935 40.65 -3.39 -64.73
CA GLN A 935 40.07 -4.46 -63.92
C GLN A 935 38.65 -4.10 -63.45
N LYS A 936 37.75 -5.07 -63.48
CA LYS A 936 36.38 -4.90 -62.96
C LYS A 936 36.37 -5.05 -61.43
N ALA A 937 35.93 -4.03 -60.71
CA ALA A 937 35.84 -4.03 -59.25
C ALA A 937 34.42 -3.70 -58.76
N TRP A 938 34.03 -4.30 -57.64
CA TRP A 938 32.77 -3.98 -56.95
C TRP A 938 32.94 -2.74 -56.08
N VAL A 939 32.08 -1.75 -56.30
CA VAL A 939 32.16 -0.42 -55.69
C VAL A 939 30.81 0.05 -55.17
N TYR A 940 30.85 0.92 -54.18
CA TYR A 940 29.71 1.74 -53.75
C TYR A 940 29.78 3.09 -54.45
N CYS A 941 28.70 3.51 -55.13
CA CYS A 941 28.68 4.75 -55.90
C CYS A 941 27.76 5.77 -55.24
N LEU A 942 28.34 6.81 -54.63
CA LEU A 942 27.61 7.94 -54.09
C LEU A 942 27.20 8.90 -55.22
N LYS A 943 25.93 9.29 -55.25
CA LYS A 943 25.39 10.20 -56.27
C LYS A 943 25.89 11.63 -56.06
N LYS A 944 26.29 12.32 -57.13
CA LYS A 944 26.63 13.76 -57.10
C LYS A 944 25.49 14.59 -56.51
N ALA A 945 24.25 14.34 -56.95
CA ALA A 945 23.06 15.04 -56.49
C ALA A 945 22.83 14.91 -54.97
N THR A 946 23.19 13.76 -54.37
CA THR A 946 23.14 13.58 -52.91
C THR A 946 24.13 14.51 -52.22
N ILE A 947 25.37 14.58 -52.71
CA ILE A 947 26.40 15.45 -52.13
C ILE A 947 25.96 16.92 -52.22
N GLU A 948 25.38 17.33 -53.35
CA GLU A 948 24.87 18.69 -53.54
C GLU A 948 23.72 19.03 -52.59
N THR A 949 22.76 18.11 -52.46
CA THR A 949 21.55 18.33 -51.66
C THR A 949 21.84 18.26 -50.16
N GLU A 950 22.54 17.23 -49.71
CA GLU A 950 22.73 16.94 -48.28
C GLU A 950 23.88 17.76 -47.65
N LEU A 951 24.90 18.12 -48.44
CA LEU A 951 26.03 18.93 -47.94
C LEU A 951 25.96 20.41 -48.32
N GLY A 952 24.97 20.81 -49.14
CA GLY A 952 24.80 22.19 -49.60
C GLY A 952 25.94 22.70 -50.50
N ILE A 953 26.64 21.79 -51.19
CA ILE A 953 27.78 22.12 -52.04
C ILE A 953 27.28 22.27 -53.48
N LYS A 954 27.63 23.37 -54.17
CA LYS A 954 27.33 23.53 -55.60
C LYS A 954 28.57 23.21 -56.41
N PHE A 955 28.45 22.25 -57.34
CA PHE A 955 29.52 21.95 -58.28
C PHE A 955 29.28 22.70 -59.59
N ASP A 956 30.31 23.39 -60.09
CA ASP A 956 30.29 24.00 -61.41
C ASP A 956 30.63 22.93 -62.46
N ASP A 957 29.69 22.65 -63.37
CA ASP A 957 29.83 21.62 -64.40
C ASP A 957 30.74 22.06 -65.56
N ASP A 958 31.15 23.33 -65.61
CA ASP A 958 31.99 23.92 -66.67
C ASP A 958 33.46 24.15 -66.25
N ALA A 959 33.82 23.89 -64.99
CA ALA A 959 35.20 24.01 -64.52
C ALA A 959 36.05 22.79 -64.91
N THR A 960 36.87 22.91 -65.96
CA THR A 960 37.92 21.92 -66.26
C THR A 960 38.99 21.96 -65.17
N TRP A 961 38.97 20.97 -64.27
CA TRP A 961 39.92 20.81 -63.17
C TRP A 961 41.36 20.65 -63.69
N ASN A 962 42.17 21.70 -63.54
CA ASN A 962 43.62 21.61 -63.70
C ASN A 962 44.24 21.56 -62.30
N THR A 963 44.93 20.46 -61.97
CA THR A 963 45.37 20.05 -60.62
C THR A 963 46.36 21.00 -59.94
N LYS A 964 46.76 22.12 -60.56
CA LYS A 964 47.75 23.06 -60.01
C LYS A 964 47.18 24.24 -59.21
N ASN A 965 45.88 24.53 -59.25
CA ASN A 965 45.32 25.74 -58.62
C ASN A 965 44.04 25.48 -57.79
N PHE A 966 44.04 24.47 -56.92
CA PHE A 966 42.97 24.35 -55.92
C PHE A 966 43.29 25.28 -54.74
N LYS A 967 42.73 26.50 -54.74
CA LYS A 967 42.56 27.28 -53.51
C LYS A 967 41.11 27.13 -53.08
N PRO A 968 40.81 26.49 -51.93
CA PRO A 968 39.46 26.53 -51.40
C PRO A 968 39.14 27.98 -51.02
N THR A 969 38.06 28.53 -51.56
CA THR A 969 37.42 29.72 -50.98
C THR A 969 36.80 29.28 -49.65
N PHE A 970 37.37 29.78 -48.55
CA PHE A 970 36.78 29.70 -47.22
C PHE A 970 35.54 30.57 -47.10
#